data_AF-A0A820D3X2-F1
#
_entry.id   AF-A0A820D3X2-F1
#
_cell.length_a   1.000
_cell.length_b   1.000
_cell.length_c   1.000
_cell.angle_alpha   90.00
_cell.angle_beta   90.00
_cell.angle_gamma   90.00
#
_symmetry.space_group_name_H-M   'P 1'
#
loop_
_entity.id
_entity.type
_entity.pdbx_description
1 polymer ?
#
loop_
_entity_poly.entity_id
_entity_poly.type
_entity_poly.pdbx_seq_one_letter_code
_entity_poly.pdbx_strand_id
1 'polypeptide(L)'
;CTRFHDDKHLQEETHPFRSPPCPFTPFHCQAYNTLSRTNSIKTLPIDIQNHCLKYSHVCRYGRQCHETSDVHLNNTIHVARHMCPYDSKCTKKHNEDHLNSFSHSDIPDIRRLCLYQNYECRDKRKSEHILQYRHNGNYDSSGVINYFGQNRMIDFVSNQEHMLKAIQDYAIHLKQTLSIPKEIQKFIKGLQPVHRCSKIIFESILVHGHVMSCEHMEHLKKPRFAAQAAQEHKHVRAILDRYKLPKIEDHVRVYIQELISQKYSTKYGSNSAFVIDSSSSMTSPTPNDFDETICKEERFLKSMLKAEEIDRIRKRAIDIAEASWNLQGDPTGIKYAPDKVLGTNKHIFSILGAHFGHYYGDIFLVFKNEVMLHPDANFSPQAATAFNSGRTFSCRPWVKDPGSDEAKIKCFHQSKLHCSIPGYEYVAAAELIAMTGLHKKTMDINIKDILNRWKKVDSHQVFEAHLPQLIPLDYIDAVYIPKNLFNSLTSAAQESAKKTFGHSLHLTDLEVNLGLNGDVNVQLLDKSRSKYQNYVIDKLIEKIEHPTHFYGTVITLAPSKFSDHILVPITINKAYDQYRHTHKGNTSSDDTYIYWKAMYGDMMITLSNEPINPDKIEPNIRYLVCYVAERPSTTTTNYNESYSYINASDPYRHEIIMANGRCSSSSRTFYRGCNIEGFLTYCLKIEKKTGQVTLSHAGSN
;
A
#
# COMPACT_ATOMS: atom_id res chain seq x y z
N CYS A 1 32.96 -8.61 15.56
CA CYS A 1 33.20 -7.45 14.66
C CYS A 1 31.95 -7.24 13.83
N THR A 2 31.29 -6.06 13.91
CA THR A 2 30.13 -5.71 13.07
C THR A 2 30.54 -5.07 11.74
N ARG A 3 31.79 -4.62 11.60
CA ARG A 3 32.34 -3.97 10.39
C ARG A 3 33.08 -4.93 9.46
N PHE A 4 32.72 -6.21 9.48
CA PHE A 4 33.40 -7.27 8.72
C PHE A 4 33.13 -7.25 7.21
N HIS A 5 32.52 -6.17 6.71
CA HIS A 5 32.30 -5.89 5.28
C HIS A 5 33.03 -4.63 4.82
N ASP A 6 33.67 -3.93 5.76
CA ASP A 6 34.49 -2.76 5.46
C ASP A 6 35.92 -3.25 5.20
N ASP A 7 36.33 -3.25 3.93
CA ASP A 7 37.67 -3.70 3.51
C ASP A 7 38.79 -2.96 4.23
N LYS A 8 38.62 -1.66 4.49
CA LYS A 8 39.61 -0.86 5.21
C LYS A 8 39.71 -1.36 6.66
N HIS A 9 38.58 -1.57 7.32
CA HIS A 9 38.54 -2.16 8.66
C HIS A 9 39.15 -3.57 8.69
N LEU A 10 38.86 -4.41 7.68
CA LEU A 10 39.43 -5.77 7.58
C LEU A 10 40.95 -5.77 7.39
N GLN A 11 41.50 -4.73 6.76
CA GLN A 11 42.95 -4.58 6.54
C GLN A 11 43.67 -3.94 7.73
N GLU A 12 43.02 -2.99 8.42
CA GLU A 12 43.63 -2.19 9.48
C GLU A 12 43.52 -2.84 10.88
N GLU A 13 42.58 -3.75 11.07
CA GLU A 13 42.30 -4.36 12.38
C GLU A 13 42.58 -5.87 12.37
N THR A 14 42.90 -6.43 13.54
CA THR A 14 43.13 -7.87 13.66
C THR A 14 41.82 -8.60 13.94
N HIS A 15 41.53 -9.66 13.17
CA HIS A 15 40.35 -10.50 13.37
C HIS A 15 40.71 -11.95 13.73
N PRO A 16 39.88 -12.64 14.52
CA PRO A 16 40.13 -14.02 14.93
C PRO A 16 39.85 -15.07 13.84
N PHE A 17 39.17 -14.69 12.74
CA PHE A 17 38.92 -15.59 11.62
C PHE A 17 40.08 -15.59 10.63
N ARG A 18 40.45 -16.76 10.09
CA ARG A 18 41.59 -16.91 9.16
C ARG A 18 41.22 -16.59 7.72
N SER A 19 39.98 -16.88 7.35
CA SER A 19 39.47 -16.73 5.99
C SER A 19 38.74 -15.39 5.82
N PRO A 20 38.84 -14.72 4.66
CA PRO A 20 38.09 -13.50 4.42
C PRO A 20 36.58 -13.75 4.53
N PRO A 21 35.79 -12.81 5.07
CA PRO A 21 34.34 -12.96 5.14
C PRO A 21 33.72 -13.18 3.76
N CYS A 22 32.76 -14.10 3.67
CA CYS A 22 32.04 -14.34 2.43
C CYS A 22 31.28 -13.07 2.00
N PRO A 23 31.39 -12.62 0.74
CA PRO A 23 30.66 -11.46 0.22
C PRO A 23 29.13 -11.54 0.35
N PHE A 24 28.60 -12.76 0.47
CA PHE A 24 27.16 -13.02 0.51
C PHE A 24 26.62 -13.43 1.89
N THR A 25 27.47 -13.48 2.93
CA THR A 25 27.00 -13.72 4.32
C THR A 25 26.25 -12.48 4.86
N PRO A 26 25.23 -12.59 5.72
CA PRO A 26 24.69 -13.81 6.34
C PRO A 26 23.68 -14.59 5.48
N PHE A 27 22.98 -13.91 4.57
CA PHE A 27 21.69 -14.42 4.07
C PHE A 27 21.68 -14.88 2.61
N HIS A 28 22.65 -14.46 1.79
CA HIS A 28 22.64 -14.65 0.34
C HIS A 28 23.62 -15.71 -0.16
N CYS A 29 24.47 -16.26 0.71
CA CYS A 29 25.41 -17.30 0.31
C CYS A 29 24.67 -18.64 0.09
N GLN A 30 24.50 -19.04 -1.17
CA GLN A 30 23.86 -20.32 -1.51
C GLN A 30 24.63 -21.52 -0.95
N ALA A 31 25.96 -21.53 -1.06
CA ALA A 31 26.80 -22.58 -0.51
C ALA A 31 26.58 -22.77 0.99
N TYR A 32 26.58 -21.68 1.76
CA TYR A 32 26.34 -21.72 3.20
C TYR A 32 24.89 -22.08 3.56
N ASN A 33 23.91 -21.61 2.78
CA ASN A 33 22.52 -22.01 2.94
C ASN A 33 22.36 -23.53 2.73
N THR A 34 23.03 -24.12 1.75
CA THR A 34 23.03 -25.57 1.52
C THR A 34 23.73 -26.30 2.66
N LEU A 35 24.89 -25.83 3.12
CA LEU A 35 25.58 -26.38 4.29
C LEU A 35 24.68 -26.38 5.52
N SER A 36 23.98 -25.27 5.78
CA SER A 36 23.10 -25.10 6.94
C SER A 36 21.92 -26.09 6.97
N ARG A 37 21.57 -26.70 5.83
CA ARG A 37 20.51 -27.70 5.69
C ARG A 37 21.01 -29.12 5.93
N THR A 38 22.32 -29.34 5.96
CA THR A 38 22.96 -30.63 6.16
C THR A 38 23.70 -30.66 7.51
N ASN A 39 23.85 -31.85 8.09
CA ASN A 39 24.58 -32.00 9.37
C ASN A 39 26.09 -32.25 9.16
N SER A 40 26.56 -32.39 7.92
CA SER A 40 27.96 -32.70 7.61
C SER A 40 28.41 -32.03 6.32
N ILE A 41 29.53 -31.31 6.39
CA ILE A 41 30.15 -30.71 5.20
C ILE A 41 30.59 -31.77 4.18
N LYS A 42 30.92 -32.99 4.64
CA LYS A 42 31.43 -34.08 3.80
C LYS A 42 30.39 -34.63 2.81
N THR A 43 29.11 -34.40 3.06
CA THR A 43 28.01 -34.86 2.20
C THR A 43 27.65 -33.86 1.10
N LEU A 44 28.33 -32.72 1.03
CA LEU A 44 28.05 -31.65 0.07
C LEU A 44 28.90 -31.79 -1.20
N PRO A 45 28.44 -31.23 -2.33
CA PRO A 45 29.28 -31.00 -3.51
C PRO A 45 30.62 -30.32 -3.17
N ILE A 46 31.69 -30.73 -3.86
CA ILE A 46 33.08 -30.30 -3.54
C ILE A 46 33.27 -28.78 -3.65
N ASP A 47 32.58 -28.14 -4.58
CA ASP A 47 32.56 -26.69 -4.78
C ASP A 47 31.97 -25.95 -3.57
N ILE A 48 30.90 -26.48 -2.97
CA ILE A 48 30.28 -25.93 -1.75
C ILE A 48 31.23 -26.09 -0.55
N GLN A 49 31.88 -27.26 -0.43
CA GLN A 49 32.86 -27.49 0.63
C GLN A 49 34.02 -26.49 0.52
N ASN A 50 34.60 -26.36 -0.67
CA ASN A 50 35.69 -25.42 -0.95
C ASN A 50 35.29 -23.98 -0.66
N HIS A 51 34.05 -23.58 -1.00
CA HIS A 51 33.54 -22.24 -0.68
C HIS A 51 33.49 -21.99 0.83
N CYS A 52 32.95 -22.94 1.60
CA CYS A 52 32.78 -22.79 3.05
C CYS A 52 34.09 -22.90 3.84
N LEU A 53 35.15 -23.47 3.24
CA LEU A 53 36.49 -23.45 3.81
C LEU A 53 37.27 -22.18 3.42
N LYS A 54 37.05 -21.68 2.19
CA LYS A 54 37.72 -20.48 1.67
C LYS A 54 37.25 -19.19 2.32
N TYR A 55 35.97 -19.10 2.68
CA TYR A 55 35.37 -17.88 3.21
C TYR A 55 34.79 -18.09 4.60
N SER A 56 34.87 -17.06 5.44
CA SER A 56 34.22 -17.05 6.74
C SER A 56 32.74 -16.66 6.63
N HIS A 57 31.86 -17.30 7.39
CA HIS A 57 30.41 -17.00 7.38
C HIS A 57 29.89 -16.65 8.77
N VAL A 58 28.85 -15.82 8.83
CA VAL A 58 28.17 -15.53 10.09
C VAL A 58 27.51 -16.79 10.62
N CYS A 59 27.83 -17.14 11.87
CA CYS A 59 27.27 -18.27 12.56
C CYS A 59 25.77 -18.05 12.81
N ARG A 60 24.95 -19.04 12.44
CA ARG A 60 23.49 -18.94 12.56
C ARG A 60 22.95 -18.85 13.98
N TYR A 61 23.77 -19.17 14.98
CA TYR A 61 23.42 -19.11 16.40
C TYR A 61 23.98 -17.87 17.08
N GLY A 62 24.80 -17.06 16.39
CA GLY A 62 25.38 -15.83 16.93
C GLY A 62 25.96 -16.03 18.33
N ARG A 63 25.51 -15.21 19.29
CA ARG A 63 25.95 -15.29 20.69
C ARG A 63 25.54 -16.56 21.44
N GLN A 64 24.61 -17.36 20.91
CA GLN A 64 24.13 -18.62 21.48
C GLN A 64 24.87 -19.84 20.92
N CYS A 65 25.92 -19.64 20.12
CA CYS A 65 26.68 -20.76 19.58
C CYS A 65 27.49 -21.46 20.67
N HIS A 66 27.37 -22.78 20.74
CA HIS A 66 28.15 -23.66 21.64
C HIS A 66 29.16 -24.53 20.89
N GLU A 67 29.33 -24.33 19.58
CA GLU A 67 30.26 -25.11 18.76
C GLU A 67 31.70 -24.63 19.02
N THR A 68 32.57 -25.55 19.43
CA THR A 68 33.94 -25.25 19.85
C THR A 68 35.00 -25.91 18.96
N SER A 69 34.62 -26.56 17.86
CA SER A 69 35.61 -27.11 16.93
C SER A 69 36.51 -26.03 16.33
N ASP A 70 37.79 -26.38 16.13
CA ASP A 70 38.77 -25.46 15.56
C ASP A 70 38.34 -24.91 14.19
N VAL A 71 37.68 -25.73 13.38
CA VAL A 71 37.17 -25.32 12.06
C VAL A 71 36.13 -24.21 12.22
N HIS A 72 35.21 -24.35 13.17
CA HIS A 72 34.19 -23.34 13.46
C HIS A 72 34.81 -22.06 14.02
N LEU A 73 35.68 -22.18 15.02
CA LEU A 73 36.34 -21.03 15.65
C LEU A 73 37.17 -20.21 14.66
N ASN A 74 37.82 -20.85 13.68
CA ASN A 74 38.67 -20.19 12.70
C ASN A 74 37.90 -19.64 11.47
N ASN A 75 36.70 -20.15 11.16
CA ASN A 75 35.99 -19.82 9.91
C ASN A 75 34.59 -19.24 10.11
N THR A 76 34.18 -18.92 11.35
CA THR A 76 32.85 -18.37 11.59
C THR A 76 32.86 -17.03 12.33
N ILE A 77 31.89 -16.20 12.00
CA ILE A 77 31.74 -14.85 12.53
C ILE A 77 30.54 -14.85 13.47
N HIS A 78 30.76 -14.56 14.75
CA HIS A 78 29.68 -14.43 15.73
C HIS A 78 29.26 -12.97 15.86
N VAL A 79 28.04 -12.65 15.47
CA VAL A 79 27.41 -11.34 15.66
C VAL A 79 26.51 -11.41 16.89
N ALA A 80 26.72 -10.49 17.85
CA ALA A 80 25.98 -10.47 19.09
C ALA A 80 24.76 -9.55 18.97
N ARG A 81 23.55 -10.13 18.91
CA ARG A 81 22.31 -9.36 19.01
C ARG A 81 21.84 -9.25 20.47
N HIS A 82 20.92 -8.31 20.71
CA HIS A 82 20.26 -8.17 22.01
C HIS A 82 19.36 -9.38 22.27
N MET A 83 19.40 -9.92 23.50
CA MET A 83 18.45 -10.96 23.90
C MET A 83 17.05 -10.38 24.00
N CYS A 84 16.05 -11.16 23.57
CA CYS A 84 14.67 -10.83 23.87
C CYS A 84 14.47 -10.81 25.40
N PRO A 85 13.92 -9.74 25.99
CA PRO A 85 13.70 -9.66 27.43
C PRO A 85 12.70 -10.70 27.95
N TYR A 86 11.90 -11.30 27.07
CA TYR A 86 10.90 -12.31 27.42
C TYR A 86 11.30 -13.74 27.04
N ASP A 87 12.35 -13.90 26.22
CA ASP A 87 12.92 -15.16 25.73
C ASP A 87 11.89 -16.29 25.51
N SER A 88 11.84 -17.29 26.40
CA SER A 88 10.92 -18.44 26.32
C SER A 88 9.44 -18.08 26.46
N LYS A 89 9.11 -16.98 27.17
CA LYS A 89 7.76 -16.44 27.33
C LYS A 89 7.37 -15.44 26.25
N CYS A 90 8.20 -15.27 25.22
CA CYS A 90 7.94 -14.30 24.18
C CYS A 90 6.72 -14.69 23.32
N THR A 91 5.69 -13.83 23.34
CA THR A 91 4.49 -13.99 22.50
C THR A 91 4.71 -13.58 21.05
N LYS A 92 5.84 -12.90 20.76
CA LYS A 92 6.19 -12.35 19.43
C LYS A 92 7.07 -13.29 18.59
N LYS A 93 7.17 -14.57 18.95
CA LYS A 93 7.93 -15.57 18.17
C LYS A 93 7.43 -15.74 16.73
N HIS A 94 6.18 -15.36 16.42
CA HIS A 94 5.63 -15.39 15.06
C HIS A 94 5.90 -14.10 14.25
N ASN A 95 6.55 -13.11 14.85
CA ASN A 95 6.83 -11.83 14.21
C ASN A 95 8.27 -11.82 13.69
N GLU A 96 8.41 -11.80 12.36
CA GLU A 96 9.71 -11.82 11.68
C GLU A 96 10.59 -10.61 12.04
N ASP A 97 10.03 -9.40 12.17
CA ASP A 97 10.78 -8.19 12.58
C ASP A 97 11.36 -8.37 13.99
N HIS A 98 10.58 -8.96 14.89
CA HIS A 98 11.01 -9.27 16.25
C HIS A 98 12.16 -10.28 16.24
N LEU A 99 12.02 -11.39 15.50
CA LEU A 99 13.06 -12.42 15.40
C LEU A 99 14.33 -11.95 14.66
N ASN A 100 14.20 -10.96 13.79
CA ASN A 100 15.35 -10.34 13.14
C ASN A 100 16.10 -9.40 14.11
N SER A 101 15.40 -8.77 15.05
CA SER A 101 15.99 -7.77 15.95
C SER A 101 16.53 -8.35 17.26
N PHE A 102 16.01 -9.50 17.71
CA PHE A 102 16.34 -10.09 19.01
C PHE A 102 16.77 -11.56 18.89
N SER A 103 17.78 -11.93 19.68
CA SER A 103 18.13 -13.34 19.90
C SER A 103 17.18 -14.00 20.89
N HIS A 104 16.92 -15.28 20.67
CA HIS A 104 16.24 -16.18 21.60
C HIS A 104 17.14 -17.37 21.90
N SER A 105 17.02 -17.97 23.08
CA SER A 105 17.80 -19.15 23.47
C SER A 105 17.47 -20.38 22.61
N ASP A 106 16.21 -20.51 22.18
CA ASP A 106 15.69 -21.66 21.44
C ASP A 106 15.55 -21.44 19.92
N ILE A 107 15.97 -20.27 19.41
CA ILE A 107 15.81 -19.90 18.00
C ILE A 107 17.16 -19.46 17.42
N PRO A 108 17.61 -20.04 16.29
CA PRO A 108 18.78 -19.53 15.59
C PRO A 108 18.58 -18.08 15.13
N ASP A 109 19.55 -17.20 15.39
CA ASP A 109 19.59 -15.82 14.88
C ASP A 109 19.45 -15.75 13.34
N ILE A 110 19.95 -16.78 12.64
CA ILE A 110 19.77 -16.97 11.20
C ILE A 110 18.98 -18.26 10.95
N ARG A 111 17.69 -18.11 10.62
CA ARG A 111 16.81 -19.22 10.24
C ARG A 111 16.97 -19.60 8.78
N ARG A 112 16.71 -20.88 8.47
CA ARG A 112 16.80 -21.43 7.11
C ARG A 112 15.75 -20.79 6.22
N LEU A 113 16.08 -20.52 4.96
CA LEU A 113 15.05 -20.10 4.02
C LEU A 113 14.12 -21.29 3.68
N CYS A 114 12.82 -21.10 3.85
CA CYS A 114 11.78 -22.06 3.47
C CYS A 114 11.85 -22.37 1.97
N LEU A 115 11.61 -23.64 1.60
CA LEU A 115 11.57 -24.06 0.19
C LEU A 115 10.34 -23.52 -0.55
N TYR A 116 9.26 -23.27 0.19
CA TYR A 116 8.01 -22.76 -0.34
C TYR A 116 7.93 -21.25 -0.13
N GLN A 117 7.35 -20.56 -1.11
CA GLN A 117 6.98 -19.17 -1.01
C GLN A 117 6.01 -18.94 0.16
N ASN A 118 6.01 -17.76 0.77
CA ASN A 118 5.19 -17.48 1.97
C ASN A 118 3.69 -17.76 1.75
N TYR A 119 3.14 -17.52 0.56
CA TYR A 119 1.73 -17.82 0.24
C TYR A 119 1.47 -19.31 -0.04
N GLU A 120 2.49 -20.11 -0.37
CA GLU A 120 2.39 -21.54 -0.69
C GLU A 120 2.67 -22.44 0.53
N CYS A 121 3.39 -21.93 1.53
CA CYS A 121 3.75 -22.69 2.72
C CYS A 121 2.54 -22.89 3.66
N ARG A 122 2.06 -24.13 3.75
CA ARG A 122 0.98 -24.54 4.67
C ARG A 122 1.40 -24.53 6.14
N ASP A 123 2.69 -24.70 6.40
CA ASP A 123 3.25 -24.84 7.75
C ASP A 123 3.73 -23.53 8.35
N LYS A 124 3.61 -22.41 7.63
CA LYS A 124 4.15 -21.10 8.04
C LYS A 124 3.69 -20.57 9.39
N ARG A 125 2.55 -21.06 9.90
CA ARG A 125 1.99 -20.68 11.21
C ARG A 125 2.29 -21.70 12.32
N LYS A 126 2.89 -22.85 11.99
CA LYS A 126 3.25 -23.87 12.98
C LYS A 126 4.48 -23.42 13.75
N SER A 127 4.45 -23.52 15.07
CA SER A 127 5.55 -23.09 15.95
C SER A 127 6.87 -23.75 15.56
N GLU A 128 6.90 -25.06 15.35
CA GLU A 128 8.11 -25.81 14.95
C GLU A 128 8.73 -25.28 13.65
N HIS A 129 7.90 -24.90 12.68
CA HIS A 129 8.35 -24.35 11.41
C HIS A 129 8.96 -22.96 11.61
N ILE A 130 8.30 -22.10 12.39
CA ILE A 130 8.76 -20.73 12.70
C ILE A 130 10.13 -20.74 13.38
N LEU A 131 10.39 -21.71 14.28
CA LEU A 131 11.67 -21.84 14.99
C LEU A 131 12.85 -22.16 14.05
N GLN A 132 12.59 -22.80 12.91
CA GLN A 132 13.66 -23.29 12.02
C GLN A 132 13.77 -22.52 10.71
N TYR A 133 12.63 -22.07 10.19
CA TYR A 133 12.50 -21.49 8.87
C TYR A 133 12.03 -20.05 8.93
N ARG A 134 12.64 -19.22 8.10
CA ARG A 134 12.09 -17.93 7.68
C ARG A 134 11.50 -18.07 6.29
N HIS A 135 10.52 -17.24 5.98
CA HIS A 135 10.04 -17.09 4.61
C HIS A 135 10.63 -15.83 4.02
N ASN A 136 10.84 -15.85 2.71
CA ASN A 136 10.97 -14.60 1.98
C ASN A 136 9.71 -13.79 2.26
N GLY A 137 9.86 -12.50 2.53
CA GLY A 137 8.73 -11.61 2.67
C GLY A 137 7.98 -11.54 1.34
N ASN A 138 7.12 -12.51 1.04
CA ASN A 138 6.04 -12.25 0.10
C ASN A 138 5.02 -11.44 0.88
N TYR A 139 5.28 -10.15 0.92
CA TYR A 139 4.23 -9.20 0.61
C TYR A 139 3.75 -9.65 -0.75
N ASP A 140 2.55 -10.21 -0.79
CA ASP A 140 1.91 -10.63 -2.02
C ASP A 140 2.11 -9.47 -3.00
N SER A 141 2.90 -9.68 -4.05
CA SER A 141 3.16 -8.66 -5.08
C SER A 141 1.88 -8.35 -5.87
N SER A 142 0.73 -8.86 -5.42
CA SER A 142 -0.59 -8.68 -5.97
C SER A 142 -1.24 -7.34 -5.65
N GLY A 143 -0.57 -6.43 -4.94
CA GLY A 143 -1.17 -5.13 -4.69
C GLY A 143 -0.26 -3.96 -4.31
N VAL A 144 0.22 -3.22 -5.30
CA VAL A 144 0.74 -1.87 -5.10
C VAL A 144 -0.42 -0.88 -5.27
N ILE A 145 -0.63 -0.02 -4.27
CA ILE A 145 -1.47 1.16 -4.47
C ILE A 145 -0.57 2.22 -5.08
N ASN A 146 -0.78 2.53 -6.35
CA ASN A 146 -0.02 3.56 -7.05
C ASN A 146 -0.37 4.94 -6.51
N TYR A 147 0.65 5.79 -6.39
CA TYR A 147 0.50 7.20 -6.04
C TYR A 147 0.25 8.04 -7.29
N PHE A 148 -0.79 8.86 -7.24
CA PHE A 148 -1.22 9.76 -8.32
C PHE A 148 -1.21 11.24 -7.91
N GLY A 149 -0.80 11.58 -6.68
CA GLY A 149 -0.67 12.96 -6.21
C GLY A 149 -1.99 13.72 -6.17
N GLN A 150 -3.09 13.02 -5.89
CA GLN A 150 -4.46 13.55 -5.89
C GLN A 150 -4.68 14.61 -4.80
N ASN A 151 -3.88 14.55 -3.73
CA ASN A 151 -3.96 15.47 -2.59
C ASN A 151 -2.80 16.49 -2.52
N ARG A 152 -1.95 16.58 -3.54
CA ARG A 152 -0.70 17.39 -3.49
C ARG A 152 -0.88 18.88 -3.14
N MET A 153 -2.07 19.44 -3.39
CA MET A 153 -2.38 20.84 -3.15
C MET A 153 -3.19 21.09 -1.87
N ILE A 154 -3.47 20.05 -1.06
CA ILE A 154 -4.32 20.18 0.12
C ILE A 154 -3.45 20.40 1.36
N ASP A 155 -3.76 21.46 2.11
CA ASP A 155 -3.16 21.73 3.40
C ASP A 155 -3.99 21.15 4.54
N PHE A 156 -3.79 19.87 4.84
CA PHE A 156 -4.57 19.19 5.86
C PHE A 156 -4.41 19.77 7.27
N VAL A 157 -3.24 20.34 7.59
CA VAL A 157 -2.99 20.96 8.90
C VAL A 157 -3.78 22.26 9.03
N SER A 158 -3.71 23.12 8.01
CA SER A 158 -4.52 24.36 7.99
C SER A 158 -6.02 24.05 7.99
N ASN A 159 -6.46 23.02 7.26
CA ASN A 159 -7.86 22.57 7.27
C ASN A 159 -8.30 22.19 8.69
N GLN A 160 -7.50 21.38 9.41
CA GLN A 160 -7.79 20.98 10.79
C GLN A 160 -7.96 22.19 11.72
N GLU A 161 -7.05 23.16 11.64
CA GLU A 161 -7.10 24.38 12.46
C GLU A 161 -8.35 25.21 12.19
N HIS A 162 -8.66 25.45 10.90
CA HIS A 162 -9.84 26.23 10.52
C HIS A 162 -11.15 25.55 10.92
N MET A 163 -11.25 24.25 10.70
CA MET A 163 -12.43 23.47 11.09
C MET A 163 -12.63 23.51 12.61
N LEU A 164 -11.57 23.27 13.37
CA LEU A 164 -11.65 23.27 14.83
C LEU A 164 -12.04 24.65 15.37
N LYS A 165 -11.46 25.72 14.84
CA LYS A 165 -11.81 27.09 15.22
C LYS A 165 -13.29 27.39 14.95
N ALA A 166 -13.80 27.03 13.77
CA ALA A 166 -15.20 27.25 13.42
C ALA A 166 -16.16 26.52 14.38
N ILE A 167 -15.83 25.28 14.78
CA ILE A 167 -16.64 24.51 15.73
C ILE A 167 -16.54 25.10 17.14
N GLN A 168 -15.36 25.58 17.56
CA GLN A 168 -15.18 26.25 18.84
C GLN A 168 -16.00 27.54 18.91
N ASP A 169 -15.99 28.37 17.86
CA ASP A 169 -16.79 29.59 17.77
C ASP A 169 -18.29 29.26 17.88
N TYR A 170 -18.73 28.17 17.26
CA TYR A 170 -20.11 27.68 17.40
C TYR A 170 -20.44 27.20 18.81
N ALA A 171 -19.56 26.45 19.48
CA ALA A 171 -19.75 26.04 20.86
C ALA A 171 -19.87 27.25 21.80
N ILE A 172 -19.04 28.28 21.60
CA ILE A 172 -19.10 29.56 22.33
C ILE A 172 -20.45 30.26 22.08
N HIS A 173 -20.94 30.28 20.84
CA HIS A 173 -22.25 30.83 20.52
C HIS A 173 -23.39 30.09 21.25
N LEU A 174 -23.25 28.77 21.47
CA LEU A 174 -24.15 27.97 22.29
C LEU A 174 -23.93 28.15 23.81
N LYS A 175 -23.00 29.01 24.23
CA LYS A 175 -22.57 29.22 25.62
C LYS A 175 -22.03 27.94 26.27
N GLN A 176 -21.33 27.12 25.48
CA GLN A 176 -20.77 25.84 25.91
C GLN A 176 -19.28 25.79 25.59
N THR A 177 -18.56 24.89 26.27
CA THR A 177 -17.16 24.59 25.97
C THR A 177 -17.06 23.32 25.14
N LEU A 178 -16.26 23.34 24.07
CA LEU A 178 -15.95 22.13 23.32
C LEU A 178 -15.04 21.22 24.15
N SER A 179 -15.59 20.10 24.61
CA SER A 179 -14.83 18.99 25.20
C SER A 179 -14.96 17.77 24.29
N ILE A 180 -13.85 17.11 23.98
CA ILE A 180 -13.84 15.97 23.07
C ILE A 180 -13.42 14.71 23.83
N PRO A 181 -14.37 13.82 24.15
CA PRO A 181 -14.09 12.60 24.88
C PRO A 181 -13.12 11.66 24.14
N LYS A 182 -12.21 11.00 24.89
CA LYS A 182 -11.19 10.11 24.32
C LYS A 182 -11.79 8.88 23.65
N GLU A 183 -12.93 8.41 24.14
CA GLU A 183 -13.67 7.29 23.57
C GLU A 183 -14.20 7.60 22.17
N ILE A 184 -14.63 8.84 21.90
CA ILE A 184 -15.06 9.25 20.55
C ILE A 184 -13.84 9.32 19.62
N GLN A 185 -12.71 9.84 20.09
CA GLN A 185 -11.46 9.83 19.31
C GLN A 185 -11.00 8.40 18.98
N LYS A 186 -11.11 7.48 19.94
CA LYS A 186 -10.83 6.04 19.73
C LYS A 186 -11.81 5.42 18.73
N PHE A 187 -13.08 5.79 18.80
CA PHE A 187 -14.10 5.38 17.83
C PHE A 187 -13.74 5.86 16.41
N ILE A 188 -13.36 7.14 16.23
CA ILE A 188 -12.90 7.68 14.93
C ILE A 188 -11.71 6.89 14.39
N LYS A 189 -10.74 6.58 15.24
CA LYS A 189 -9.54 5.79 14.87
C LYS A 189 -9.87 4.37 14.39
N GLY A 190 -11.00 3.82 14.84
CA GLY A 190 -11.46 2.49 14.45
C GLY A 190 -12.29 2.46 13.17
N LEU A 191 -12.73 3.60 12.64
CA LEU A 191 -13.61 3.64 11.46
C LEU A 191 -12.90 3.11 10.21
N GLN A 192 -13.55 2.13 9.57
CA GLN A 192 -13.13 1.56 8.29
C GLN A 192 -13.87 2.21 7.12
N PRO A 193 -13.19 2.42 5.97
CA PRO A 193 -13.88 2.76 4.74
C PRO A 193 -14.73 1.57 4.26
N VAL A 194 -15.99 1.86 3.94
CA VAL A 194 -16.96 0.89 3.45
C VAL A 194 -17.43 1.34 2.08
N HIS A 195 -17.14 0.53 1.07
CA HIS A 195 -17.65 0.69 -0.28
C HIS A 195 -18.79 -0.28 -0.52
N ARG A 196 -19.81 0.17 -1.26
CA ARG A 196 -20.93 -0.66 -1.70
C ARG A 196 -20.93 -0.74 -3.21
N CYS A 197 -21.19 -1.92 -3.75
CA CYS A 197 -21.18 -2.13 -5.19
C CYS A 197 -22.28 -3.11 -5.65
N SER A 198 -22.62 -3.00 -6.94
CA SER A 198 -23.51 -3.94 -7.63
C SER A 198 -22.80 -5.28 -7.87
N LYS A 199 -23.58 -6.29 -8.27
CA LYS A 199 -23.04 -7.58 -8.72
C LYS A 199 -22.03 -7.41 -9.87
N ILE A 200 -22.36 -6.60 -10.88
CA ILE A 200 -21.53 -6.45 -12.10
C ILE A 200 -20.20 -5.80 -11.74
N ILE A 201 -20.23 -4.76 -10.90
CA ILE A 201 -19.03 -4.11 -10.39
C ILE A 201 -18.20 -5.10 -9.57
N PHE A 202 -18.80 -5.89 -8.67
CA PHE A 202 -18.07 -6.87 -7.86
C PHE A 202 -17.40 -7.97 -8.70
N GLU A 203 -18.08 -8.50 -9.71
CA GLU A 203 -17.49 -9.48 -10.63
C GLU A 203 -16.32 -8.88 -11.40
N SER A 204 -16.43 -7.62 -11.83
CA SER A 204 -15.35 -6.90 -12.49
C SER A 204 -14.16 -6.66 -11.56
N ILE A 205 -14.40 -6.28 -10.30
CA ILE A 205 -13.37 -6.14 -9.26
C ILE A 205 -12.58 -7.46 -9.09
N LEU A 206 -13.26 -8.60 -9.07
CA LEU A 206 -12.63 -9.92 -8.97
C LEU A 206 -11.78 -10.28 -10.19
N VAL A 207 -12.19 -9.87 -11.39
CA VAL A 207 -11.46 -10.13 -12.64
C VAL A 207 -10.23 -9.22 -12.78
N HIS A 208 -10.38 -7.93 -12.49
CA HIS A 208 -9.28 -6.97 -12.54
C HIS A 208 -8.31 -7.10 -11.37
N GLY A 209 -8.74 -7.70 -10.27
CA GLY A 209 -7.93 -7.83 -9.05
C GLY A 209 -7.82 -6.53 -8.24
N HIS A 210 -8.66 -5.54 -8.53
CA HIS A 210 -8.64 -4.23 -7.91
C HIS A 210 -10.04 -3.62 -7.85
N VAL A 211 -10.30 -2.87 -6.77
CA VAL A 211 -11.34 -1.84 -6.75
C VAL A 211 -10.84 -0.63 -7.51
N MET A 212 -11.68 0.00 -8.32
CA MET A 212 -11.30 1.01 -9.30
C MET A 212 -12.16 2.28 -9.16
N SER A 213 -11.55 3.44 -9.33
CA SER A 213 -12.29 4.71 -9.42
C SER A 213 -13.09 4.82 -10.70
N CYS A 214 -14.03 5.77 -10.75
CA CYS A 214 -14.80 6.06 -11.95
C CYS A 214 -13.90 6.44 -13.14
N GLU A 215 -12.88 7.27 -12.92
CA GLU A 215 -11.91 7.65 -13.95
C GLU A 215 -11.14 6.45 -14.51
N HIS A 216 -10.71 5.53 -13.64
CA HIS A 216 -10.02 4.32 -14.08
C HIS A 216 -10.94 3.43 -14.93
N MET A 217 -12.19 3.23 -14.49
CA MET A 217 -13.18 2.46 -15.25
C MET A 217 -13.49 3.10 -16.62
N GLU A 218 -13.51 4.43 -16.71
CA GLU A 218 -13.68 5.15 -17.98
C GLU A 218 -12.49 4.94 -18.92
N HIS A 219 -11.26 4.84 -18.40
CA HIS A 219 -10.07 4.54 -19.21
C HIS A 219 -10.07 3.12 -19.78
N LEU A 220 -10.66 2.14 -19.10
CA LEU A 220 -10.82 0.76 -19.60
C LEU A 220 -11.65 0.67 -20.90
N LYS A 221 -12.33 1.76 -21.30
CA LYS A 221 -12.95 1.87 -22.64
C LYS A 221 -11.93 1.88 -23.77
N LYS A 222 -10.67 2.22 -23.50
CA LYS A 222 -9.59 2.24 -24.47
C LYS A 222 -8.89 0.87 -24.51
N PRO A 223 -8.81 0.19 -25.67
CA PRO A 223 -8.18 -1.14 -25.78
C PRO A 223 -6.76 -1.18 -25.22
N ARG A 224 -5.95 -0.15 -25.50
CA ARG A 224 -4.57 -0.04 -24.98
C ARG A 224 -4.51 -0.05 -23.45
N PHE A 225 -5.43 0.65 -22.80
CA PHE A 225 -5.46 0.74 -21.34
C PHE A 225 -5.94 -0.58 -20.72
N ALA A 226 -6.92 -1.24 -21.32
CA ALA A 226 -7.33 -2.59 -20.91
C ALA A 226 -6.21 -3.63 -21.10
N ALA A 227 -5.38 -3.49 -22.16
CA ALA A 227 -4.20 -4.33 -22.38
C ALA A 227 -3.12 -4.11 -21.33
N GLN A 228 -2.88 -2.87 -20.93
CA GLN A 228 -2.00 -2.55 -19.82
C GLN A 228 -2.51 -3.20 -18.51
N ALA A 229 -3.80 -3.05 -18.20
CA ALA A 229 -4.40 -3.68 -17.02
C ALA A 229 -4.25 -5.21 -17.02
N ALA A 230 -4.35 -5.85 -18.20
CA ALA A 230 -4.12 -7.28 -18.35
C ALA A 230 -2.65 -7.70 -18.17
N GLN A 231 -1.71 -6.88 -18.62
CA GLN A 231 -0.27 -7.10 -18.42
C GLN A 231 0.13 -6.98 -16.94
N GLU A 232 -0.47 -6.03 -16.24
CA GLU A 232 -0.24 -5.77 -14.81
C GLU A 232 -0.96 -6.77 -13.90
N HIS A 233 -1.88 -7.56 -14.43
CA HIS A 233 -2.61 -8.56 -13.66
C HIS A 233 -1.67 -9.59 -13.02
N LYS A 234 -1.84 -9.87 -11.71
CA LYS A 234 -0.92 -10.70 -10.89
C LYS A 234 -0.51 -12.04 -11.51
N HIS A 235 -1.43 -12.71 -12.22
CA HIS A 235 -1.13 -13.99 -12.88
C HIS A 235 -0.23 -13.86 -14.11
N VAL A 236 -0.33 -12.75 -14.85
CA VAL A 236 0.53 -12.47 -16.01
C VAL A 236 1.90 -12.01 -15.50
N ARG A 237 1.93 -11.07 -14.54
CA ARG A 237 3.16 -10.63 -13.87
C ARG A 237 3.95 -11.78 -13.26
N ALA A 238 3.30 -12.71 -12.56
CA ALA A 238 3.98 -13.89 -12.00
C ALA A 238 4.65 -14.78 -13.06
N ILE A 239 4.12 -14.82 -14.29
CA ILE A 239 4.77 -15.51 -15.42
C ILE A 239 5.97 -14.68 -15.88
N LEU A 240 5.80 -13.39 -16.14
CA LEU A 240 6.89 -12.52 -16.60
C LEU A 240 8.08 -12.48 -15.61
N ASP A 241 7.79 -12.33 -14.32
CA ASP A 241 8.78 -12.27 -13.23
C ASP A 241 9.53 -13.59 -13.03
N ARG A 242 8.96 -14.73 -13.48
CA ARG A 242 9.62 -16.04 -13.45
C ARG A 242 10.75 -16.15 -14.47
N TYR A 243 10.55 -15.59 -15.66
CA TYR A 243 11.50 -15.69 -16.75
C TYR A 243 12.47 -14.51 -16.80
N LYS A 244 12.03 -13.30 -16.42
CA LYS A 244 12.84 -12.06 -16.39
C LYS A 244 13.58 -11.77 -17.71
N LEU A 245 12.95 -12.04 -18.84
CA LEU A 245 13.51 -11.78 -20.17
C LEU A 245 12.70 -10.67 -20.86
N PRO A 246 13.30 -9.50 -21.14
CA PRO A 246 12.59 -8.36 -21.77
C PRO A 246 11.89 -8.74 -23.08
N LYS A 247 12.52 -9.64 -23.87
CA LYS A 247 11.94 -10.13 -25.12
C LYS A 247 10.61 -10.86 -24.90
N ILE A 248 10.48 -11.68 -23.84
CA ILE A 248 9.22 -12.36 -23.54
C ILE A 248 8.14 -11.33 -23.17
N GLU A 249 8.51 -10.33 -22.38
CA GLU A 249 7.59 -9.24 -21.99
C GLU A 249 7.08 -8.45 -23.19
N ASP A 250 7.94 -8.14 -24.17
CA ASP A 250 7.54 -7.47 -25.41
C ASP A 250 6.54 -8.31 -26.24
N HIS A 251 6.82 -9.60 -26.43
CA HIS A 251 5.93 -10.50 -27.18
C HIS A 251 4.60 -10.73 -26.43
N VAL A 252 4.61 -10.86 -25.10
CA VAL A 252 3.38 -10.94 -24.28
C VAL A 252 2.58 -9.65 -24.38
N ARG A 253 3.24 -8.48 -24.40
CA ARG A 253 2.58 -7.18 -24.54
C ARG A 253 1.79 -7.09 -25.84
N VAL A 254 2.42 -7.40 -26.97
CA VAL A 254 1.76 -7.38 -28.30
C VAL A 254 0.64 -8.42 -28.34
N TYR A 255 0.90 -9.64 -27.89
CA TYR A 255 -0.09 -10.71 -27.86
C TYR A 255 -1.38 -10.33 -27.09
N ILE A 256 -1.23 -9.74 -25.91
CA ILE A 256 -2.37 -9.26 -25.11
C ILE A 256 -3.09 -8.09 -25.81
N GLN A 257 -2.34 -7.13 -26.37
CA GLN A 257 -2.90 -5.97 -27.07
C GLN A 257 -3.80 -6.40 -28.24
N GLU A 258 -3.35 -7.36 -29.04
CA GLU A 258 -4.12 -7.84 -30.20
C GLU A 258 -5.36 -8.65 -29.78
N LEU A 259 -5.24 -9.53 -28.77
CA LEU A 259 -6.39 -10.28 -28.23
C LEU A 259 -7.51 -9.35 -27.75
N ILE A 260 -7.15 -8.27 -27.05
CA ILE A 260 -8.13 -7.31 -26.54
C ILE A 260 -8.71 -6.45 -27.66
N SER A 261 -7.86 -5.99 -28.58
CA SER A 261 -8.30 -5.19 -29.72
C SER A 261 -9.28 -5.96 -30.61
N GLN A 262 -9.02 -7.25 -30.85
CA GLN A 262 -9.94 -8.16 -31.55
C GLN A 262 -11.28 -8.30 -30.82
N LYS A 263 -11.26 -8.45 -29.48
CA LYS A 263 -12.49 -8.55 -28.68
C LYS A 263 -13.31 -7.27 -28.71
N TYR A 264 -12.66 -6.11 -28.66
CA TYR A 264 -13.32 -4.81 -28.73
C TYR A 264 -13.89 -4.56 -30.12
N SER A 265 -13.13 -4.83 -31.19
CA SER A 265 -13.62 -4.64 -32.58
C SER A 265 -14.85 -5.51 -32.87
N THR A 266 -14.87 -6.75 -32.38
CA THR A 266 -16.03 -7.66 -32.49
C THR A 266 -17.28 -7.12 -31.79
N LYS A 267 -17.13 -6.45 -30.65
CA LYS A 267 -18.26 -5.92 -29.86
C LYS A 267 -18.77 -4.54 -30.32
N TYR A 268 -17.89 -3.66 -30.80
CA TYR A 268 -18.25 -2.30 -31.22
C TYR A 268 -18.58 -2.15 -32.71
N GLY A 269 -18.20 -3.12 -33.54
CA GLY A 269 -18.20 -2.94 -35.00
C GLY A 269 -17.11 -1.98 -35.48
N SER A 270 -16.71 -2.10 -36.75
CA SER A 270 -15.55 -1.42 -37.34
C SER A 270 -15.65 0.13 -37.42
N ASN A 271 -16.78 0.73 -37.06
CA ASN A 271 -17.06 2.17 -37.16
C ASN A 271 -16.99 2.94 -35.84
N SER A 272 -16.54 2.31 -34.76
CA SER A 272 -16.39 2.99 -33.47
C SER A 272 -15.12 3.86 -33.45
N ALA A 273 -15.30 5.16 -33.17
CA ALA A 273 -14.23 6.15 -32.97
C ALA A 273 -13.21 5.80 -31.87
N PHE A 274 -13.41 4.67 -31.16
CA PHE A 274 -12.53 4.16 -30.11
C PHE A 274 -11.38 3.26 -30.61
N VAL A 275 -11.34 2.93 -31.91
CA VAL A 275 -10.30 2.05 -32.49
C VAL A 275 -9.02 2.80 -32.87
N ILE A 276 -9.03 4.14 -32.93
CA ILE A 276 -7.90 4.91 -33.46
C ILE A 276 -7.25 5.71 -32.33
N ASP A 277 -6.13 5.21 -31.82
CA ASP A 277 -5.14 6.00 -31.10
C ASP A 277 -3.76 5.89 -31.78
N SER A 278 -3.74 5.56 -33.08
CA SER A 278 -2.52 5.53 -33.89
C SER A 278 -2.49 6.78 -34.75
N SER A 279 -1.47 7.61 -34.51
CA SER A 279 -1.01 8.72 -35.35
C SER A 279 -0.43 8.25 -36.69
N SER A 280 -1.04 7.26 -37.32
CA SER A 280 -0.63 6.72 -38.61
C SER A 280 -1.87 6.53 -39.48
N SER A 281 -2.02 7.44 -40.44
CA SER A 281 -2.76 7.21 -41.68
C SER A 281 -2.44 5.81 -42.19
N MET A 282 -3.43 4.91 -42.17
CA MET A 282 -3.66 3.73 -43.02
C MET A 282 -4.91 3.00 -42.50
N THR A 283 -5.59 2.29 -43.40
CA THR A 283 -6.86 1.57 -43.26
C THR A 283 -7.12 0.88 -41.92
N SER A 284 -8.36 0.92 -41.44
CA SER A 284 -8.83 0.18 -40.25
C SER A 284 -8.47 -1.30 -40.34
N PRO A 285 -7.82 -1.89 -39.32
CA PRO A 285 -7.41 -3.31 -39.35
C PRO A 285 -8.63 -4.23 -39.48
N THR A 286 -8.54 -5.24 -40.34
CA THR A 286 -9.57 -6.25 -40.56
C THR A 286 -9.45 -7.38 -39.52
N PRO A 287 -10.52 -8.17 -39.25
CA PRO A 287 -10.46 -9.34 -38.36
C PRO A 287 -9.31 -10.32 -38.66
N ASN A 288 -8.96 -10.49 -39.95
CA ASN A 288 -7.87 -11.36 -40.39
C ASN A 288 -6.48 -10.85 -39.96
N ASP A 289 -6.29 -9.53 -39.87
CA ASP A 289 -5.00 -8.91 -39.50
C ASP A 289 -4.67 -9.18 -38.02
N PHE A 290 -5.70 -9.22 -37.16
CA PHE A 290 -5.56 -9.60 -35.75
C PHE A 290 -5.13 -11.06 -35.61
N ASP A 291 -5.79 -11.97 -36.32
CA ASP A 291 -5.53 -13.41 -36.21
C ASP A 291 -4.12 -13.78 -36.66
N GLU A 292 -3.59 -13.15 -37.72
CA GLU A 292 -2.22 -13.37 -38.18
C GLU A 292 -1.20 -12.98 -37.10
N THR A 293 -1.37 -11.79 -36.50
CA THR A 293 -0.48 -11.29 -35.46
C THR A 293 -0.57 -12.14 -34.19
N ILE A 294 -1.78 -12.45 -33.72
CA ILE A 294 -2.00 -13.34 -32.55
C ILE A 294 -1.31 -14.68 -32.77
N CYS A 295 -1.46 -15.29 -33.95
CA CYS A 295 -0.83 -16.57 -34.28
C CYS A 295 0.70 -16.48 -34.31
N LYS A 296 1.26 -15.40 -34.85
CA LYS A 296 2.70 -15.16 -34.91
C LYS A 296 3.29 -15.03 -33.50
N GLU A 297 2.70 -14.18 -32.67
CA GLU A 297 3.17 -13.94 -31.29
C GLU A 297 3.02 -15.19 -30.42
N GLU A 298 1.90 -15.92 -30.56
CA GLU A 298 1.69 -17.18 -29.84
C GLU A 298 2.71 -18.26 -30.21
N ARG A 299 3.09 -18.39 -31.48
CA ARG A 299 4.14 -19.33 -31.92
C ARG A 299 5.47 -19.04 -31.24
N PHE A 300 5.84 -17.76 -31.14
CA PHE A 300 7.05 -17.36 -30.42
C PHE A 300 6.93 -17.72 -28.93
N LEU A 301 5.83 -17.35 -28.27
CA LEU A 301 5.62 -17.62 -26.84
C LEU A 301 5.62 -19.13 -26.54
N LYS A 302 5.04 -19.97 -27.41
CA LYS A 302 5.08 -21.45 -27.29
C LYS A 302 6.49 -22.04 -27.32
N SER A 303 7.45 -21.35 -27.92
CA SER A 303 8.85 -21.78 -27.91
C SER A 303 9.58 -21.48 -26.59
N MET A 304 9.03 -20.59 -25.75
CA MET A 304 9.68 -20.08 -24.53
C MET A 304 8.92 -20.41 -23.23
N LEU A 305 7.59 -20.50 -23.31
CA LEU A 305 6.66 -20.66 -22.18
C LEU A 305 5.94 -22.02 -22.24
N LYS A 306 5.45 -22.49 -21.09
CA LYS A 306 4.60 -23.69 -21.05
C LYS A 306 3.22 -23.38 -21.64
N ALA A 307 2.60 -24.38 -22.28
CA ALA A 307 1.26 -24.23 -22.86
C ALA A 307 0.23 -23.68 -21.85
N GLU A 308 0.23 -24.22 -20.62
CA GLU A 308 -0.65 -23.75 -19.54
C GLU A 308 -0.44 -22.28 -19.17
N GLU A 309 0.77 -21.73 -19.33
CA GLU A 309 1.06 -20.33 -19.02
C GLU A 309 0.51 -19.41 -20.11
N ILE A 310 0.61 -19.83 -21.38
CA ILE A 310 0.04 -19.12 -22.52
C ILE A 310 -1.49 -19.11 -22.43
N ASP A 311 -2.10 -20.24 -22.08
CA ASP A 311 -3.54 -20.34 -21.86
C ASP A 311 -4.00 -19.42 -20.73
N ARG A 312 -3.21 -19.31 -19.65
CA ARG A 312 -3.49 -18.35 -18.56
C ARG A 312 -3.41 -16.91 -19.04
N ILE A 313 -2.41 -16.54 -19.84
CA ILE A 313 -2.27 -15.20 -20.41
C ILE A 313 -3.47 -14.88 -21.31
N ARG A 314 -3.78 -15.76 -22.26
CA ARG A 314 -4.91 -15.60 -23.18
C ARG A 314 -6.23 -15.46 -22.42
N LYS A 315 -6.48 -16.37 -21.48
CA LYS A 315 -7.70 -16.34 -20.66
C LYS A 315 -7.83 -15.01 -19.91
N ARG A 316 -6.75 -14.52 -19.28
CA ARG A 316 -6.81 -13.25 -18.55
C ARG A 316 -7.01 -12.04 -19.44
N ALA A 317 -6.39 -11.99 -20.62
CA ALA A 317 -6.65 -10.93 -21.58
C ALA A 317 -8.13 -10.89 -22.00
N ILE A 318 -8.73 -12.04 -22.27
CA ILE A 318 -10.14 -12.15 -22.65
C ILE A 318 -11.06 -11.79 -21.49
N ASP A 319 -10.83 -12.36 -20.30
CA ASP A 319 -11.63 -12.08 -19.09
C ASP A 319 -11.65 -10.57 -18.80
N ILE A 320 -10.48 -9.92 -18.85
CA ILE A 320 -10.33 -8.47 -18.59
C ILE A 320 -11.01 -7.63 -19.67
N ALA A 321 -10.90 -8.01 -20.95
CA ALA A 321 -11.62 -7.33 -22.01
C ALA A 321 -13.15 -7.41 -21.83
N GLU A 322 -13.65 -8.59 -21.43
CA GLU A 322 -15.08 -8.80 -21.19
C GLU A 322 -15.58 -8.06 -19.96
N ALA A 323 -14.84 -8.08 -18.85
CA ALA A 323 -15.16 -7.32 -17.65
C ALA A 323 -15.13 -5.80 -17.91
N SER A 324 -14.08 -5.31 -18.58
CA SER A 324 -13.94 -3.90 -18.98
C SER A 324 -15.11 -3.44 -19.85
N TRP A 325 -15.61 -4.31 -20.73
CA TRP A 325 -16.80 -4.03 -21.52
C TRP A 325 -18.07 -3.99 -20.65
N ASN A 326 -18.27 -4.97 -19.76
CA ASN A 326 -19.47 -5.05 -18.94
C ASN A 326 -19.62 -3.83 -18.02
N LEU A 327 -18.51 -3.26 -17.54
CA LEU A 327 -18.50 -2.00 -16.79
C LEU A 327 -19.08 -0.81 -17.56
N GLN A 328 -19.09 -0.85 -18.89
CA GLN A 328 -19.65 0.23 -19.71
C GLN A 328 -21.16 0.12 -19.89
N GLY A 329 -21.66 -1.12 -19.93
CA GLY A 329 -23.09 -1.44 -20.00
C GLY A 329 -23.80 -1.26 -18.66
N ASP A 330 -23.04 -1.10 -17.56
CA ASP A 330 -23.57 -0.79 -16.24
C ASP A 330 -23.60 0.75 -16.04
N PRO A 331 -24.79 1.37 -15.89
CA PRO A 331 -24.90 2.79 -15.57
C PRO A 331 -24.67 3.06 -14.07
N THR A 332 -24.48 2.03 -13.24
CA THR A 332 -24.13 2.20 -11.83
C THR A 332 -22.68 2.65 -11.68
N GLY A 333 -22.47 3.62 -10.80
CA GLY A 333 -21.28 4.46 -10.83
C GLY A 333 -21.71 5.85 -11.28
N ILE A 334 -21.73 6.77 -10.32
CA ILE A 334 -22.19 8.14 -10.48
C ILE A 334 -21.41 8.80 -11.63
N LYS A 335 -21.98 8.83 -12.84
CA LYS A 335 -21.54 9.70 -13.95
C LYS A 335 -22.06 11.13 -13.72
N TYR A 336 -22.00 11.59 -12.49
CA TYR A 336 -22.47 12.91 -12.10
C TYR A 336 -21.41 13.90 -12.54
N ALA A 337 -21.77 14.77 -13.48
CA ALA A 337 -20.85 15.74 -14.06
C ALA A 337 -20.06 16.54 -13.00
N PRO A 338 -20.64 16.92 -11.84
CA PRO A 338 -19.89 17.59 -10.76
C PRO A 338 -18.72 16.81 -10.18
N ASP A 339 -18.70 15.47 -10.24
CA ASP A 339 -17.59 14.68 -9.67
C ASP A 339 -16.26 14.95 -10.38
N LYS A 340 -16.31 15.26 -11.69
CA LYS A 340 -15.12 15.67 -12.45
C LYS A 340 -14.58 17.01 -11.97
N VAL A 341 -15.46 17.94 -11.62
CA VAL A 341 -15.10 19.28 -11.17
C VAL A 341 -14.57 19.24 -9.73
N LEU A 342 -15.18 18.40 -8.88
CA LEU A 342 -14.76 18.17 -7.49
C LEU A 342 -13.52 17.26 -7.39
N GLY A 343 -13.15 16.58 -8.48
CA GLY A 343 -12.07 15.60 -8.56
C GLY A 343 -12.36 14.27 -7.86
N THR A 344 -13.58 14.05 -7.39
CA THR A 344 -14.01 12.82 -6.69
C THR A 344 -14.05 11.62 -7.63
N ASN A 345 -14.22 11.83 -8.94
CA ASN A 345 -14.15 10.78 -9.95
C ASN A 345 -12.80 10.04 -10.00
N LYS A 346 -11.72 10.68 -9.49
CA LYS A 346 -10.37 10.11 -9.41
C LYS A 346 -10.17 9.20 -8.20
N HIS A 347 -11.11 9.21 -7.26
CA HIS A 347 -11.05 8.44 -6.03
C HIS A 347 -12.04 7.28 -6.06
N ILE A 348 -11.75 6.25 -5.28
CA ILE A 348 -12.77 5.25 -4.94
C ILE A 348 -13.62 5.83 -3.81
N PHE A 349 -14.92 6.01 -4.09
CA PHE A 349 -15.88 6.51 -3.12
C PHE A 349 -16.14 5.46 -2.03
N SER A 350 -16.20 5.89 -0.77
CA SER A 350 -16.59 5.06 0.37
C SER A 350 -17.21 5.92 1.46
N ILE A 351 -17.92 5.29 2.38
CA ILE A 351 -18.31 5.92 3.64
C ILE A 351 -17.33 5.48 4.72
N LEU A 352 -16.82 6.41 5.52
CA LEU A 352 -15.95 6.11 6.65
C LEU A 352 -16.81 5.71 7.85
N GLY A 353 -17.01 4.41 8.04
CA GLY A 353 -17.90 3.84 9.05
C GLY A 353 -19.17 3.22 8.46
N ALA A 354 -20.30 3.41 9.13
CA ALA A 354 -21.55 2.72 8.78
C ALA A 354 -22.19 3.29 7.49
N HIS A 355 -22.23 2.46 6.43
CA HIS A 355 -22.80 2.87 5.13
C HIS A 355 -24.29 2.52 5.00
N PHE A 356 -25.16 3.50 5.24
CA PHE A 356 -26.62 3.35 5.12
C PHE A 356 -27.23 3.59 3.71
N GLY A 357 -26.45 4.12 2.75
CA GLY A 357 -26.90 4.33 1.37
C GLY A 357 -27.10 3.01 0.61
N HIS A 358 -28.35 2.54 0.51
CA HIS A 358 -28.75 1.29 -0.14
C HIS A 358 -28.63 1.31 -1.68
N TYR A 359 -28.61 2.51 -2.27
CA TYR A 359 -28.64 2.74 -3.71
C TYR A 359 -27.35 2.36 -4.47
N TYR A 360 -26.27 2.01 -3.78
CA TYR A 360 -24.99 1.62 -4.40
C TYR A 360 -24.79 0.11 -4.58
N GLY A 361 -25.76 -0.71 -4.16
CA GLY A 361 -25.67 -2.16 -4.24
C GLY A 361 -25.65 -2.86 -2.88
N ASP A 362 -25.86 -4.16 -2.90
CA ASP A 362 -26.02 -5.00 -1.70
C ASP A 362 -24.73 -5.75 -1.30
N ILE A 363 -23.61 -5.50 -1.99
CA ILE A 363 -22.30 -6.06 -1.64
C ILE A 363 -21.51 -5.00 -0.89
N PHE A 364 -21.06 -5.31 0.32
CA PHE A 364 -20.25 -4.42 1.14
C PHE A 364 -18.79 -4.87 1.09
N LEU A 365 -17.91 -3.98 0.63
CA LEU A 365 -16.47 -4.13 0.70
C LEU A 365 -15.95 -3.24 1.83
N VAL A 366 -15.39 -3.87 2.87
CA VAL A 366 -14.82 -3.17 4.02
C VAL A 366 -13.31 -3.16 3.85
N PHE A 367 -12.72 -1.98 3.75
CA PHE A 367 -11.27 -1.84 3.61
C PHE A 367 -10.56 -1.88 4.96
N LYS A 368 -9.31 -2.32 4.96
CA LYS A 368 -8.40 -2.17 6.10
C LYS A 368 -8.20 -0.69 6.40
N ASN A 369 -8.16 -0.31 7.69
CA ASN A 369 -7.91 1.08 8.12
C ASN A 369 -6.63 1.68 7.54
N GLU A 370 -5.63 0.83 7.28
CA GLU A 370 -4.33 1.18 6.72
C GLU A 370 -4.43 1.95 5.39
N VAL A 371 -5.48 1.72 4.60
CA VAL A 371 -5.66 2.43 3.31
C VAL A 371 -5.83 3.94 3.49
N MET A 372 -6.35 4.39 4.64
CA MET A 372 -6.54 5.81 4.95
C MET A 372 -5.23 6.54 5.29
N LEU A 373 -4.13 5.81 5.41
CA LEU A 373 -2.78 6.36 5.63
C LEU A 373 -2.04 6.62 4.32
N HIS A 374 -2.60 6.18 3.18
CA HIS A 374 -2.05 6.45 1.86
C HIS A 374 -2.17 7.95 1.52
N PRO A 375 -1.15 8.60 0.92
CA PRO A 375 -1.17 10.05 0.60
C PRO A 375 -2.35 10.51 -0.26
N ASP A 376 -2.84 9.64 -1.14
CA ASP A 376 -4.01 9.94 -1.98
C ASP A 376 -5.36 9.69 -1.27
N ALA A 377 -5.35 9.06 -0.09
CA ALA A 377 -6.55 8.92 0.71
C ALA A 377 -6.87 10.21 1.48
N ASN A 378 -8.14 10.56 1.56
CA ASN A 378 -8.64 11.63 2.43
C ASN A 378 -10.09 11.33 2.83
N PHE A 379 -10.65 12.14 3.71
CA PHE A 379 -12.08 12.11 3.97
C PHE A 379 -12.62 13.52 4.28
N SER A 380 -13.91 13.73 4.06
CA SER A 380 -14.60 14.99 4.34
C SER A 380 -15.76 14.79 5.33
N PRO A 381 -16.16 15.85 6.08
CA PRO A 381 -17.30 15.84 6.99
C PRO A 381 -18.61 15.31 6.42
N GLN A 382 -18.83 15.56 5.14
CA GLN A 382 -20.01 15.21 4.36
C GLN A 382 -19.61 14.97 2.91
N ALA A 383 -20.55 14.48 2.11
CA ALA A 383 -20.32 14.21 0.70
C ALA A 383 -19.95 15.47 -0.11
N ALA A 384 -19.08 15.32 -1.11
CA ALA A 384 -18.68 16.40 -2.00
C ALA A 384 -19.89 17.03 -2.72
N THR A 385 -20.88 16.21 -3.08
CA THR A 385 -22.14 16.64 -3.68
C THR A 385 -22.99 17.51 -2.74
N ALA A 386 -22.84 17.38 -1.42
CA ALA A 386 -23.51 18.23 -0.43
C ALA A 386 -22.94 19.66 -0.43
N PHE A 387 -21.64 19.83 -0.71
CA PHE A 387 -21.04 21.16 -0.87
C PHE A 387 -21.54 21.82 -2.14
N ASN A 388 -21.51 21.10 -3.27
CA ASN A 388 -21.96 21.62 -4.56
C ASN A 388 -23.44 22.03 -4.53
N SER A 389 -24.31 21.22 -3.92
CA SER A 389 -25.74 21.52 -3.78
C SER A 389 -26.08 22.58 -2.70
N GLY A 390 -25.09 23.03 -1.92
CA GLY A 390 -25.29 23.96 -0.81
C GLY A 390 -25.87 23.32 0.47
N ARG A 391 -26.21 22.02 0.45
CA ARG A 391 -26.74 21.29 1.62
C ARG A 391 -25.79 21.31 2.82
N THR A 392 -24.48 21.34 2.58
CA THR A 392 -23.48 21.45 3.64
C THR A 392 -23.74 22.66 4.54
N PHE A 393 -24.06 23.82 3.96
CA PHE A 393 -24.19 25.08 4.69
C PHE A 393 -25.51 25.18 5.48
N SER A 394 -26.54 24.43 5.08
CA SER A 394 -27.79 24.32 5.86
C SER A 394 -27.65 23.33 7.03
N CYS A 395 -26.82 22.30 6.89
CA CYS A 395 -26.61 21.28 7.92
C CYS A 395 -25.43 21.58 8.88
N ARG A 396 -24.57 22.55 8.57
CA ARG A 396 -23.38 22.90 9.36
C ARG A 396 -23.33 24.41 9.59
N PRO A 397 -24.01 24.94 10.64
CA PRO A 397 -24.12 26.39 10.86
C PRO A 397 -22.78 27.08 11.18
N TRP A 398 -21.73 26.34 11.52
CA TRP A 398 -20.36 26.87 11.68
C TRP A 398 -19.63 27.05 10.34
N VAL A 399 -20.20 26.60 9.22
CA VAL A 399 -19.63 26.77 7.87
C VAL A 399 -20.52 27.71 7.08
N LYS A 400 -20.00 28.88 6.72
CA LYS A 400 -20.72 29.88 5.93
C LYS A 400 -20.78 29.47 4.46
N ASP A 401 -21.92 29.69 3.82
CA ASP A 401 -22.07 29.52 2.36
C ASP A 401 -21.24 30.60 1.64
N PRO A 402 -20.24 30.21 0.83
CA PRO A 402 -19.43 31.16 0.09
C PRO A 402 -20.11 31.69 -1.19
N GLY A 403 -21.30 31.21 -1.53
CA GLY A 403 -22.12 31.71 -2.63
C GLY A 403 -21.82 31.04 -3.97
N SER A 404 -20.66 31.30 -4.57
CA SER A 404 -20.32 30.79 -5.91
C SER A 404 -19.93 29.31 -5.90
N ASP A 405 -20.15 28.59 -7.01
CA ASP A 405 -19.85 27.16 -7.11
C ASP A 405 -18.34 26.89 -6.98
N GLU A 406 -17.48 27.73 -7.57
CA GLU A 406 -16.02 27.61 -7.42
C GLU A 406 -15.59 27.77 -5.96
N ALA A 407 -16.22 28.68 -5.22
CA ALA A 407 -15.91 28.90 -3.82
C ALA A 407 -16.43 27.76 -2.94
N LYS A 408 -17.55 27.13 -3.29
CA LYS A 408 -18.05 25.90 -2.63
C LYS A 408 -17.12 24.72 -2.87
N ILE A 409 -16.59 24.55 -4.09
CA ILE A 409 -15.57 23.54 -4.41
C ILE A 409 -14.30 23.78 -3.59
N LYS A 410 -13.84 25.03 -3.49
CA LYS A 410 -12.70 25.38 -2.63
C LYS A 410 -12.98 25.04 -1.17
N CYS A 411 -14.17 25.36 -0.66
CA CYS A 411 -14.61 25.01 0.69
C CYS A 411 -14.60 23.50 0.93
N PHE A 412 -15.02 22.69 -0.05
CA PHE A 412 -14.91 21.23 0.00
C PHE A 412 -13.45 20.79 0.21
N HIS A 413 -12.52 21.24 -0.62
CA HIS A 413 -11.09 20.90 -0.47
C HIS A 413 -10.50 21.40 0.86
N GLN A 414 -10.96 22.54 1.37
CA GLN A 414 -10.57 23.10 2.67
C GLN A 414 -11.20 22.39 3.88
N SER A 415 -12.11 21.45 3.64
CA SER A 415 -12.75 20.64 4.68
C SER A 415 -12.20 19.21 4.78
N LYS A 416 -11.25 18.86 3.92
CA LYS A 416 -10.68 17.51 3.88
C LYS A 416 -9.73 17.28 5.05
N LEU A 417 -9.82 16.09 5.63
CA LEU A 417 -8.95 15.55 6.65
C LEU A 417 -8.21 14.32 6.11
N HIS A 418 -7.10 13.96 6.76
CA HIS A 418 -6.31 12.78 6.39
C HIS A 418 -5.77 12.09 7.65
N CYS A 419 -5.92 10.76 7.73
CA CYS A 419 -5.54 9.96 8.90
C CYS A 419 -4.04 9.89 9.20
N SER A 420 -3.17 10.34 8.28
CA SER A 420 -1.73 10.43 8.49
C SER A 420 -1.31 11.69 9.27
N ILE A 421 -2.23 12.66 9.42
CA ILE A 421 -1.97 13.95 10.04
C ILE A 421 -2.34 13.87 11.52
N PRO A 422 -1.39 14.07 12.45
CA PRO A 422 -1.69 14.05 13.88
C PRO A 422 -2.84 14.99 14.25
N GLY A 423 -3.79 14.51 15.06
CA GLY A 423 -4.94 15.29 15.51
C GLY A 423 -6.18 15.22 14.62
N TYR A 424 -6.13 14.50 13.49
CA TYR A 424 -7.29 14.30 12.62
C TYR A 424 -8.50 13.74 13.38
N GLU A 425 -8.25 12.82 14.33
CA GLU A 425 -9.28 12.16 15.13
C GLU A 425 -10.02 13.15 16.03
N TYR A 426 -9.32 14.19 16.48
CA TYR A 426 -9.84 15.20 17.39
C TYR A 426 -10.78 16.12 16.62
N VAL A 427 -10.35 16.60 15.45
CA VAL A 427 -11.17 17.46 14.59
C VAL A 427 -12.37 16.70 14.04
N ALA A 428 -12.20 15.46 13.59
CA ALA A 428 -13.30 14.62 13.16
C ALA A 428 -14.30 14.35 14.31
N ALA A 429 -13.82 14.08 15.52
CA ALA A 429 -14.70 13.94 16.68
C ALA A 429 -15.45 15.25 17.00
N ALA A 430 -14.80 16.41 16.91
CA ALA A 430 -15.43 17.72 17.09
C ALA A 430 -16.59 17.91 16.11
N GLU A 431 -16.35 17.57 14.84
CA GLU A 431 -17.33 17.67 13.77
C GLU A 431 -18.53 16.73 14.01
N LEU A 432 -18.30 15.47 14.41
CA LEU A 432 -19.39 14.55 14.76
C LEU A 432 -20.21 15.03 15.96
N ILE A 433 -19.54 15.56 17.00
CA ILE A 433 -20.20 16.10 18.19
C ILE A 433 -21.09 17.28 17.76
N ALA A 434 -20.56 18.24 17.01
CA ALA A 434 -21.32 19.40 16.56
C ALA A 434 -22.50 19.00 15.67
N MET A 435 -22.31 18.09 14.70
CA MET A 435 -23.37 17.60 13.81
C MET A 435 -24.45 16.81 14.55
N THR A 436 -24.08 16.05 15.58
CA THR A 436 -25.03 15.27 16.40
C THR A 436 -25.77 16.15 17.39
N GLY A 437 -25.07 17.14 17.93
CA GLY A 437 -25.54 18.16 18.84
C GLY A 437 -26.54 19.14 18.26
N LEU A 438 -26.52 19.36 16.93
CA LEU A 438 -27.25 20.42 16.25
C LEU A 438 -28.72 20.52 16.65
N HIS A 439 -29.47 19.41 16.59
CA HIS A 439 -30.91 19.41 16.93
C HIS A 439 -31.18 19.57 18.43
N LYS A 440 -30.27 19.08 19.27
CA LYS A 440 -30.35 19.18 20.74
C LYS A 440 -29.75 20.49 21.27
N LYS A 441 -29.10 21.30 20.41
CA LYS A 441 -28.33 22.51 20.75
C LYS A 441 -27.32 22.27 21.89
N THR A 442 -26.63 21.12 21.85
CA THR A 442 -25.66 20.72 22.88
C THR A 442 -24.39 20.16 22.26
N MET A 443 -23.25 20.42 22.89
CA MET A 443 -21.96 19.79 22.59
C MET A 443 -21.70 18.58 23.50
N ASP A 444 -22.57 18.33 24.49
CA ASP A 444 -22.53 17.13 25.33
C ASP A 444 -23.13 15.94 24.59
N ILE A 445 -22.28 15.25 23.84
CA ILE A 445 -22.62 14.13 22.96
C ILE A 445 -21.71 12.96 23.27
N ASN A 446 -22.30 11.79 23.48
CA ASN A 446 -21.59 10.52 23.64
C ASN A 446 -21.67 9.66 22.36
N ILE A 447 -20.98 8.52 22.35
CA ILE A 447 -20.97 7.57 21.22
C ILE A 447 -22.38 7.07 20.88
N LYS A 448 -23.23 6.79 21.88
CA LYS A 448 -24.59 6.28 21.65
C LYS A 448 -25.43 7.31 20.89
N ASP A 449 -25.29 8.59 21.21
CA ASP A 449 -25.95 9.67 20.47
C ASP A 449 -25.49 9.74 19.01
N ILE A 450 -24.18 9.60 18.76
CA ILE A 450 -23.60 9.58 17.41
C ILE A 450 -24.17 8.39 16.60
N LEU A 451 -24.14 7.18 17.17
CA LEU A 451 -24.66 5.98 16.52
C LEU A 451 -26.17 6.09 16.24
N ASN A 452 -26.93 6.66 17.17
CA ASN A 452 -28.36 6.91 17.00
C ASN A 452 -28.64 7.91 15.88
N ARG A 453 -27.80 8.94 15.70
CA ARG A 453 -27.91 9.85 14.55
C ARG A 453 -27.56 9.14 13.26
N TRP A 454 -26.46 8.40 13.21
CA TRP A 454 -26.04 7.66 12.00
C TRP A 454 -27.14 6.75 11.45
N LYS A 455 -27.88 6.05 12.33
CA LYS A 455 -29.03 5.21 11.94
C LYS A 455 -30.19 5.97 11.28
N LYS A 456 -30.22 7.31 11.37
CA LYS A 456 -31.33 8.16 10.92
C LYS A 456 -30.97 9.10 9.78
N VAL A 457 -29.69 9.24 9.44
CA VAL A 457 -29.25 10.16 8.39
C VAL A 457 -28.80 9.41 7.15
N ASP A 458 -28.95 10.06 6.00
CA ASP A 458 -28.42 9.53 4.75
C ASP A 458 -26.88 9.47 4.76
N SER A 459 -26.32 8.53 3.99
CA SER A 459 -24.86 8.33 3.90
C SER A 459 -24.09 9.56 3.42
N HIS A 460 -24.71 10.49 2.68
CA HIS A 460 -24.06 11.73 2.29
C HIS A 460 -23.90 12.74 3.44
N GLN A 461 -24.50 12.49 4.61
CA GLN A 461 -24.43 13.35 5.81
C GLN A 461 -23.52 12.78 6.92
N VAL A 462 -22.74 11.77 6.58
CA VAL A 462 -21.65 11.23 7.42
C VAL A 462 -20.33 11.39 6.67
N PHE A 463 -19.24 10.92 7.26
CA PHE A 463 -17.93 11.04 6.65
C PHE A 463 -17.84 10.29 5.32
N GLU A 464 -17.49 11.03 4.27
CA GLU A 464 -17.20 10.50 2.95
C GLU A 464 -15.69 10.28 2.84
N ALA A 465 -15.27 9.04 2.59
CA ALA A 465 -13.90 8.68 2.34
C ALA A 465 -13.62 8.67 0.83
N HIS A 466 -12.50 9.29 0.46
CA HIS A 466 -11.96 9.31 -0.88
C HIS A 466 -10.68 8.51 -0.87
N LEU A 467 -10.75 7.30 -1.41
CA LEU A 467 -9.63 6.36 -1.40
C LEU A 467 -8.80 6.49 -2.70
N PRO A 468 -7.58 5.93 -2.73
CA PRO A 468 -6.73 5.93 -3.93
C PRO A 468 -7.45 5.37 -5.17
N GLN A 469 -6.99 5.77 -6.36
CA GLN A 469 -7.66 5.47 -7.64
C GLN A 469 -7.84 3.97 -7.91
N LEU A 470 -6.89 3.15 -7.43
CA LEU A 470 -6.83 1.72 -7.67
C LEU A 470 -6.40 1.02 -6.38
N ILE A 471 -7.26 0.17 -5.82
CA ILE A 471 -6.99 -0.54 -4.57
C ILE A 471 -7.00 -2.06 -4.81
N PRO A 472 -5.89 -2.76 -4.58
CA PRO A 472 -5.82 -4.21 -4.69
C PRO A 472 -6.73 -4.93 -3.69
N LEU A 473 -7.18 -6.14 -4.04
CA LEU A 473 -8.10 -6.92 -3.19
C LEU A 473 -7.52 -7.24 -1.80
N ASP A 474 -6.20 -7.23 -1.64
CA ASP A 474 -5.53 -7.52 -0.37
C ASP A 474 -5.76 -6.43 0.70
N TYR A 475 -6.26 -5.26 0.30
CA TYR A 475 -6.69 -4.19 1.20
C TYR A 475 -8.14 -4.34 1.66
N ILE A 476 -8.87 -5.33 1.15
CA ILE A 476 -10.22 -5.65 1.62
C ILE A 476 -10.10 -6.55 2.84
N ASP A 477 -10.63 -6.09 3.96
CA ASP A 477 -10.61 -6.76 5.24
C ASP A 477 -11.80 -7.72 5.39
N ALA A 478 -12.96 -7.33 4.89
CA ALA A 478 -14.18 -8.14 4.90
C ALA A 478 -15.07 -7.84 3.68
N VAL A 479 -15.75 -8.87 3.18
CA VAL A 479 -16.81 -8.76 2.17
C VAL A 479 -18.09 -9.35 2.75
N TYR A 480 -19.16 -8.56 2.82
CA TYR A 480 -20.49 -9.05 3.19
C TYR A 480 -21.38 -9.14 1.95
N ILE A 481 -22.03 -10.28 1.77
CA ILE A 481 -22.94 -10.53 0.65
C ILE A 481 -24.11 -11.44 1.07
N PRO A 482 -25.35 -11.13 0.67
CA PRO A 482 -26.49 -12.03 0.83
C PRO A 482 -26.27 -13.33 0.05
N LYS A 483 -26.60 -14.48 0.63
CA LYS A 483 -26.36 -15.79 0.02
C LYS A 483 -27.07 -15.95 -1.33
N ASN A 484 -28.29 -15.43 -1.44
CA ASN A 484 -29.04 -15.45 -2.71
C ASN A 484 -28.37 -14.57 -3.78
N LEU A 485 -27.79 -13.42 -3.41
CA LEU A 485 -27.01 -12.59 -4.32
C LEU A 485 -25.70 -13.27 -4.72
N PHE A 486 -24.98 -13.89 -3.76
CA PHE A 486 -23.76 -14.64 -4.05
C PHE A 486 -24.02 -15.80 -5.03
N ASN A 487 -25.11 -16.54 -4.83
CA ASN A 487 -25.51 -17.63 -5.73
C ASN A 487 -25.89 -17.13 -7.13
N SER A 488 -26.28 -15.86 -7.26
CA SER A 488 -26.55 -15.24 -8.57
C SER A 488 -25.28 -14.87 -9.33
N LEU A 489 -24.11 -14.81 -8.67
CA LEU A 489 -22.83 -14.52 -9.32
C LEU A 489 -22.45 -15.65 -10.30
N THR A 490 -21.63 -15.34 -11.30
CA THR A 490 -21.05 -16.35 -12.18
C THR A 490 -20.23 -17.37 -11.37
N SER A 491 -20.17 -18.63 -11.83
CA SER A 491 -19.41 -19.68 -11.14
C SER A 491 -17.94 -19.31 -10.95
N ALA A 492 -17.35 -18.63 -11.95
CA ALA A 492 -15.97 -18.14 -11.87
C ALA A 492 -15.81 -17.04 -10.80
N ALA A 493 -16.76 -16.13 -10.66
CA ALA A 493 -16.74 -15.12 -9.62
C ALA A 493 -16.93 -15.73 -8.22
N GLN A 494 -17.81 -16.72 -8.06
CA GLN A 494 -17.99 -17.42 -6.79
C GLN A 494 -16.70 -18.12 -6.35
N GLU A 495 -16.02 -18.82 -7.26
CA GLU A 495 -14.74 -19.47 -6.99
C GLU A 495 -13.64 -18.43 -6.67
N SER A 496 -13.55 -17.37 -7.48
CA SER A 496 -12.57 -16.30 -7.28
C SER A 496 -12.75 -15.60 -5.93
N ALA A 497 -13.98 -15.27 -5.54
CA ALA A 497 -14.28 -14.65 -4.25
C ALA A 497 -13.91 -15.56 -3.08
N LYS A 498 -14.28 -16.85 -3.13
CA LYS A 498 -13.94 -17.83 -2.08
C LYS A 498 -12.43 -18.00 -1.95
N LYS A 499 -11.71 -18.08 -3.07
CA LYS A 499 -10.25 -18.24 -3.09
C LYS A 499 -9.52 -16.99 -2.61
N THR A 500 -9.99 -15.81 -2.98
CA THR A 500 -9.33 -14.54 -2.67
C THR A 500 -9.57 -14.13 -1.23
N PHE A 501 -10.82 -14.16 -0.77
CA PHE A 501 -11.18 -13.62 0.54
C PHE A 501 -11.21 -14.69 1.64
N GLY A 502 -11.43 -15.96 1.31
CA GLY A 502 -11.43 -17.05 2.30
C GLY A 502 -12.34 -16.74 3.51
N HIS A 503 -11.74 -16.60 4.69
CA HIS A 503 -12.44 -16.28 5.93
C HIS A 503 -12.99 -14.84 6.00
N SER A 504 -12.51 -13.93 5.16
CA SER A 504 -13.02 -12.56 5.04
C SER A 504 -14.29 -12.46 4.19
N LEU A 505 -14.73 -13.55 3.54
CA LEU A 505 -16.01 -13.60 2.81
C LEU A 505 -17.14 -14.05 3.74
N HIS A 506 -18.04 -13.13 4.06
CA HIS A 506 -19.19 -13.36 4.91
C HIS A 506 -20.47 -13.50 4.08
N LEU A 507 -20.88 -14.74 3.84
CA LEU A 507 -22.17 -15.06 3.24
C LEU A 507 -23.25 -15.02 4.32
N THR A 508 -24.27 -14.18 4.17
CA THR A 508 -25.37 -14.08 5.13
C THR A 508 -26.59 -14.85 4.66
N ASP A 509 -27.27 -15.58 5.54
CA ASP A 509 -28.55 -16.24 5.20
C ASP A 509 -29.73 -15.27 5.05
N LEU A 510 -29.51 -13.97 5.29
CA LEU A 510 -30.47 -12.93 4.93
C LEU A 510 -30.56 -12.84 3.41
N GLU A 511 -31.78 -12.84 2.89
CA GLU A 511 -32.06 -12.65 1.46
C GLU A 511 -32.42 -11.20 1.18
N VAL A 512 -32.01 -10.70 0.02
CA VAL A 512 -32.44 -9.41 -0.55
C VAL A 512 -33.27 -9.63 -1.80
N ASN A 513 -34.27 -8.79 -2.05
CA ASN A 513 -35.10 -8.92 -3.25
C ASN A 513 -34.34 -8.45 -4.51
N LEU A 514 -33.83 -9.42 -5.28
CA LEU A 514 -33.06 -9.17 -6.50
C LEU A 514 -33.89 -8.59 -7.67
N GLY A 515 -35.23 -8.70 -7.62
CA GLY A 515 -36.12 -8.23 -8.69
C GLY A 515 -36.55 -6.76 -8.58
N LEU A 516 -36.30 -6.12 -7.43
CA LEU A 516 -36.61 -4.71 -7.21
C LEU A 516 -35.42 -3.82 -7.62
N ASN A 517 -35.38 -3.46 -8.90
CA ASN A 517 -34.56 -2.37 -9.42
C ASN A 517 -35.50 -1.19 -9.73
N GLY A 518 -35.22 0.00 -9.19
CA GLY A 518 -36.04 1.19 -9.47
C GLY A 518 -35.87 1.70 -10.91
N ASP A 519 -36.64 2.71 -11.29
CA ASP A 519 -36.40 3.47 -12.52
C ASP A 519 -35.01 4.10 -12.45
N VAL A 520 -34.15 3.73 -13.39
CA VAL A 520 -32.74 4.16 -13.47
C VAL A 520 -31.88 3.70 -12.28
N ASN A 521 -31.58 2.40 -12.19
CA ASN A 521 -30.39 1.83 -11.53
C ASN A 521 -30.15 2.16 -10.05
N VAL A 522 -31.14 2.73 -9.36
CA VAL A 522 -31.14 2.93 -7.91
C VAL A 522 -31.88 1.76 -7.30
N GLN A 523 -31.19 0.97 -6.47
CA GLN A 523 -31.86 -0.06 -5.68
C GLN A 523 -32.85 0.62 -4.73
N LEU A 524 -34.10 0.18 -4.70
CA LEU A 524 -35.11 0.71 -3.78
C LEU A 524 -34.95 0.06 -2.40
N LEU A 525 -35.07 0.85 -1.33
CA LEU A 525 -35.06 0.31 0.02
C LEU A 525 -36.36 -0.43 0.31
N ASP A 526 -36.26 -1.76 0.41
CA ASP A 526 -37.34 -2.60 0.91
C ASP A 526 -36.97 -3.23 2.27
N LYS A 527 -37.94 -3.89 2.91
CA LYS A 527 -37.77 -4.48 4.25
C LYS A 527 -36.62 -5.49 4.31
N SER A 528 -36.41 -6.27 3.25
CA SER A 528 -35.34 -7.28 3.18
C SER A 528 -33.96 -6.62 3.17
N ARG A 529 -33.76 -5.60 2.32
CA ARG A 529 -32.53 -4.80 2.26
C ARG A 529 -32.26 -4.05 3.55
N SER A 530 -33.28 -3.46 4.16
CA SER A 530 -33.14 -2.78 5.46
C SER A 530 -32.64 -3.73 6.54
N LYS A 531 -33.19 -4.96 6.61
CA LYS A 531 -32.76 -5.98 7.57
C LYS A 531 -31.31 -6.41 7.34
N TYR A 532 -30.94 -6.69 6.09
CA TYR A 532 -29.56 -7.06 5.73
C TYR A 532 -28.57 -5.93 6.03
N GLN A 533 -28.89 -4.70 5.63
CA GLN A 533 -28.04 -3.54 5.89
C GLN A 533 -27.82 -3.30 7.38
N ASN A 534 -28.87 -3.37 8.19
CA ASN A 534 -28.74 -3.22 9.64
C ASN A 534 -27.85 -4.31 10.24
N TYR A 535 -27.98 -5.56 9.79
CA TYR A 535 -27.11 -6.66 10.22
C TYR A 535 -25.63 -6.37 9.93
N VAL A 536 -25.29 -5.96 8.70
CA VAL A 536 -23.90 -5.65 8.34
C VAL A 536 -23.39 -4.49 9.18
N ILE A 537 -24.20 -3.45 9.39
CA ILE A 537 -23.80 -2.28 10.17
C ILE A 537 -23.56 -2.61 11.64
N ASP A 538 -24.42 -3.42 12.26
CA ASP A 538 -24.20 -3.85 13.64
C ASP A 538 -22.88 -4.65 13.76
N LYS A 539 -22.51 -5.45 12.75
CA LYS A 539 -21.21 -6.13 12.69
C LYS A 539 -20.02 -5.18 12.53
N LEU A 540 -20.18 -4.12 11.74
CA LEU A 540 -19.15 -3.09 11.61
C LEU A 540 -18.93 -2.32 12.93
N ILE A 541 -20.02 -1.99 13.63
CA ILE A 541 -19.97 -1.31 14.93
C ILE A 541 -19.26 -2.18 15.98
N GLU A 542 -19.60 -3.48 16.05
CA GLU A 542 -18.99 -4.44 16.97
C GLU A 542 -17.45 -4.53 16.79
N LYS A 543 -16.97 -4.40 15.55
CA LYS A 543 -15.53 -4.44 15.23
C LYS A 543 -14.77 -3.17 15.65
N ILE A 544 -15.43 -2.01 15.68
CA ILE A 544 -14.81 -0.72 16.03
C ILE A 544 -14.39 -0.67 17.51
N GLU A 545 -14.93 -1.53 18.37
CA GLU A 545 -14.61 -1.56 19.82
C GLU A 545 -13.15 -1.98 20.11
N HIS A 546 -12.49 -2.65 19.16
CA HIS A 546 -11.11 -3.14 19.27
C HIS A 546 -10.19 -2.63 18.15
N PRO A 547 -9.96 -1.31 18.03
CA PRO A 547 -9.25 -0.75 16.89
C PRO A 547 -7.75 -1.04 16.96
N THR A 548 -7.18 -1.50 15.84
CA THR A 548 -5.73 -1.45 15.58
C THR A 548 -5.34 -0.03 15.23
N HIS A 549 -4.30 0.48 15.89
CA HIS A 549 -3.90 1.87 15.73
C HIS A 549 -2.60 1.99 14.96
N PHE A 550 -2.63 2.83 13.92
CA PHE A 550 -1.51 3.14 13.05
C PHE A 550 -1.26 4.64 13.06
N TYR A 551 0.00 5.02 12.94
CA TYR A 551 0.43 6.42 12.85
C TYR A 551 1.36 6.58 11.66
N GLY A 552 1.34 7.78 11.06
CA GLY A 552 2.21 8.14 9.93
C GLY A 552 1.58 7.87 8.57
N THR A 553 2.43 7.74 7.56
CA THR A 553 2.04 7.52 6.17
C THR A 553 2.47 6.12 5.74
N VAL A 554 1.58 5.41 5.04
CA VAL A 554 1.87 4.09 4.48
C VAL A 554 1.75 4.18 2.97
N ILE A 555 2.83 3.86 2.26
CA ILE A 555 2.89 3.85 0.80
C ILE A 555 3.60 2.57 0.38
N THR A 556 3.05 1.88 -0.62
CA THR A 556 3.78 0.85 -1.36
C THR A 556 4.33 1.49 -2.62
N LEU A 557 5.64 1.45 -2.82
CA LEU A 557 6.29 2.04 -4.00
C LEU A 557 6.31 1.02 -5.15
N ALA A 558 5.79 1.42 -6.31
CA ALA A 558 6.14 0.73 -7.56
C ALA A 558 7.61 1.04 -7.91
N PRO A 559 8.30 0.16 -8.67
CA PRO A 559 9.58 0.52 -9.27
C PRO A 559 9.42 1.81 -10.09
N SER A 560 10.17 2.84 -9.72
CA SER A 560 10.09 4.18 -10.33
C SER A 560 11.50 4.71 -10.60
N LYS A 561 11.59 5.78 -11.39
CA LYS A 561 12.85 6.50 -11.53
C LYS A 561 13.04 7.40 -10.31
N PHE A 562 14.27 7.73 -9.96
CA PHE A 562 14.55 8.73 -8.91
C PHE A 562 14.06 10.15 -9.26
N SER A 563 13.63 10.36 -10.50
CA SER A 563 12.92 11.58 -10.90
C SER A 563 11.45 11.62 -10.46
N ASP A 564 10.87 10.49 -10.06
CA ASP A 564 9.46 10.40 -9.70
C ASP A 564 9.30 10.61 -8.19
N HIS A 565 8.72 11.74 -7.79
CA HIS A 565 8.58 12.11 -6.38
C HIS A 565 7.18 11.79 -5.82
N ILE A 566 7.15 11.11 -4.68
CA ILE A 566 5.95 10.96 -3.87
C ILE A 566 5.98 11.98 -2.74
N LEU A 567 4.97 12.85 -2.70
CA LEU A 567 4.85 13.86 -1.65
C LEU A 567 4.06 13.29 -0.49
N VAL A 568 4.65 13.33 0.70
CA VAL A 568 3.96 13.02 1.95
C VAL A 568 3.01 14.16 2.31
N PRO A 569 1.85 13.87 2.94
CA PRO A 569 0.80 14.86 3.18
C PRO A 569 1.11 15.86 4.30
N ILE A 570 2.27 15.73 4.96
CA ILE A 570 2.73 16.62 6.05
C ILE A 570 4.21 16.95 5.88
N THR A 571 4.57 18.23 6.11
CA THR A 571 5.97 18.67 6.14
C THR A 571 6.50 18.63 7.57
N ILE A 572 7.83 18.57 7.72
CA ILE A 572 8.49 18.57 9.04
C ILE A 572 8.13 19.83 9.84
N ASN A 573 8.13 21.01 9.19
CA ASN A 573 7.77 22.27 9.85
C ASN A 573 6.34 22.24 10.37
N LYS A 574 5.38 21.77 9.56
CA LYS A 574 3.98 21.66 9.98
C LYS A 574 3.80 20.69 11.16
N ALA A 575 4.48 19.55 11.12
CA ALA A 575 4.46 18.59 12.23
C ALA A 575 5.04 19.20 13.52
N TYR A 576 6.14 19.95 13.41
CA TYR A 576 6.76 20.66 14.52
C TYR A 576 5.85 21.75 15.10
N ASP A 577 5.21 22.56 14.24
CA ASP A 577 4.29 23.60 14.66
C ASP A 577 3.09 23.01 15.42
N GLN A 578 2.49 21.93 14.93
CA GLN A 578 1.42 21.21 15.64
C GLN A 578 1.90 20.68 17.01
N TYR A 579 3.11 20.12 17.07
CA TYR A 579 3.71 19.65 18.31
C TYR A 579 3.88 20.80 19.33
N ARG A 580 4.38 21.96 18.90
CA ARG A 580 4.58 23.15 19.75
C ARG A 580 3.27 23.72 20.28
N HIS A 581 2.20 23.71 19.48
CA HIS A 581 0.89 24.16 19.93
C HIS A 581 0.31 23.28 21.05
N THR A 582 0.55 21.97 20.98
CA THR A 582 0.06 21.00 21.97
C THR A 582 0.97 20.88 23.20
N HIS A 583 2.26 21.22 23.07
CA HIS A 583 3.26 21.11 24.13
C HIS A 583 3.86 22.49 24.43
N LYS A 584 3.19 23.27 25.30
CA LYS A 584 3.58 24.64 25.70
C LYS A 584 4.88 24.74 26.54
N GLY A 585 5.71 23.70 26.56
CA GLY A 585 6.98 23.66 27.29
C GLY A 585 8.19 23.97 26.38
N ASN A 586 9.33 24.29 27.00
CA ASN A 586 10.62 24.27 26.29
C ASN A 586 11.03 22.82 26.06
N THR A 587 11.27 22.44 24.81
CA THR A 587 11.82 21.13 24.47
C THR A 587 13.28 21.07 24.91
N SER A 588 13.74 19.92 25.42
CA SER A 588 15.14 19.73 25.83
C SER A 588 16.10 19.69 24.64
N SER A 589 15.60 19.31 23.46
CA SER A 589 16.29 19.28 22.17
C SER A 589 15.33 19.72 21.06
N ASP A 590 15.87 20.27 19.97
CA ASP A 590 15.12 20.65 18.75
C ASP A 590 15.58 19.74 17.59
N ASP A 591 15.85 18.48 17.91
CA ASP A 591 16.27 17.45 16.96
C ASP A 591 15.06 16.85 16.25
N THR A 592 15.18 16.65 14.95
CA THR A 592 14.16 15.96 14.15
C THR A 592 14.58 14.52 13.91
N TYR A 593 13.66 13.59 14.15
CA TYR A 593 13.84 12.17 13.88
C TYR A 593 12.84 11.71 12.82
N ILE A 594 13.35 11.15 11.73
CA ILE A 594 12.52 10.57 10.66
C ILE A 594 12.77 9.07 10.64
N TYR A 595 11.72 8.31 10.90
CA TYR A 595 11.76 6.85 10.88
C TYR A 595 11.01 6.33 9.66
N TRP A 596 11.57 5.34 8.97
CA TRP A 596 10.88 4.62 7.92
C TRP A 596 11.33 3.17 7.86
N LYS A 597 10.53 2.33 7.21
CA LYS A 597 10.86 0.95 6.92
C LYS A 597 10.95 0.76 5.41
N ALA A 598 11.95 0.02 4.95
CA ALA A 598 12.09 -0.30 3.54
C ALA A 598 12.69 -1.68 3.30
N MET A 599 12.40 -2.22 2.12
CA MET A 599 12.83 -3.53 1.66
C MET A 599 13.58 -3.38 0.34
N TYR A 600 14.54 -4.26 0.07
CA TYR A 600 15.35 -4.30 -1.16
C TYR A 600 16.19 -3.06 -1.47
N GLY A 601 16.01 -1.95 -0.74
CA GLY A 601 16.80 -0.74 -0.91
C GLY A 601 16.37 0.00 -2.17
N ASP A 602 17.35 0.59 -2.85
CA ASP A 602 17.18 1.43 -4.04
C ASP A 602 16.12 2.52 -3.87
N MET A 603 16.22 3.22 -2.75
CA MET A 603 15.24 4.22 -2.36
C MET A 603 15.91 5.51 -1.96
N MET A 604 15.20 6.61 -2.17
CA MET A 604 15.68 7.95 -1.84
C MET A 604 14.64 8.69 -1.02
N ILE A 605 15.09 9.24 0.11
CA ILE A 605 14.34 10.27 0.85
C ILE A 605 14.96 11.61 0.51
N THR A 606 14.11 12.53 0.06
CA THR A 606 14.48 13.90 -0.25
C THR A 606 13.75 14.84 0.70
N LEU A 607 14.52 15.64 1.42
CA LEU A 607 13.99 16.78 2.18
C LEU A 607 14.36 18.07 1.46
N SER A 608 13.44 19.01 1.41
CA SER A 608 13.63 20.32 0.80
C SER A 608 13.28 21.42 1.79
N ASN A 609 13.89 22.59 1.61
CA ASN A 609 13.53 23.79 2.37
C ASN A 609 12.24 24.45 1.85
N GLU A 610 11.87 24.21 0.60
CA GLU A 610 10.65 24.70 -0.05
C GLU A 610 9.82 23.52 -0.57
N PRO A 611 8.49 23.66 -0.75
CA PRO A 611 7.67 22.63 -1.38
C PRO A 611 8.19 22.26 -2.78
N ILE A 612 8.47 20.97 -3.02
CA ILE A 612 8.94 20.49 -4.32
C ILE A 612 7.76 20.48 -5.30
N ASN A 613 7.94 21.12 -6.45
CA ASN A 613 7.08 20.90 -7.61
C ASN A 613 7.67 19.77 -8.48
N PRO A 614 7.09 18.56 -8.49
CA PRO A 614 7.63 17.46 -9.30
C PRO A 614 7.56 17.74 -10.81
N ASP A 615 6.72 18.68 -11.23
CA ASP A 615 6.53 19.01 -12.65
C ASP A 615 7.52 20.08 -13.15
N LYS A 616 8.35 20.66 -12.27
CA LYS A 616 9.28 21.77 -12.61
C LYS A 616 10.60 21.64 -11.87
N ILE A 617 11.71 21.79 -12.59
CA ILE A 617 13.03 21.95 -11.96
C ILE A 617 13.15 23.38 -11.45
N GLU A 618 13.27 23.54 -10.14
CA GLU A 618 13.46 24.83 -9.49
C GLU A 618 14.92 24.98 -9.03
N PRO A 619 15.70 25.90 -9.64
CA PRO A 619 17.16 25.95 -9.48
C PRO A 619 17.63 26.37 -8.08
N ASN A 620 16.74 26.89 -7.23
CA ASN A 620 17.10 27.49 -5.94
C ASN A 620 16.65 26.67 -4.72
N ILE A 621 16.09 25.47 -4.92
CA ILE A 621 15.72 24.58 -3.82
C ILE A 621 16.98 23.94 -3.23
N ARG A 622 17.10 23.97 -1.91
CA ARG A 622 18.14 23.24 -1.17
C ARG A 622 17.59 21.89 -0.77
N TYR A 623 18.36 20.84 -1.05
CA TYR A 623 17.98 19.48 -0.75
C TYR A 623 18.88 18.89 0.33
N LEU A 624 18.31 17.96 1.09
CA LEU A 624 19.03 16.92 1.80
C LEU A 624 18.54 15.58 1.25
N VAL A 625 19.43 14.86 0.58
CA VAL A 625 19.15 13.57 -0.03
C VAL A 625 19.76 12.46 0.83
N CYS A 626 18.94 11.47 1.15
CA CYS A 626 19.33 10.25 1.82
C CYS A 626 19.01 9.06 0.92
N TYR A 627 20.04 8.51 0.28
CA TYR A 627 19.93 7.34 -0.59
C TYR A 627 20.29 6.05 0.17
N VAL A 628 19.44 5.04 0.05
CA VAL A 628 19.68 3.68 0.54
C VAL A 628 19.96 2.78 -0.64
N ALA A 629 21.15 2.17 -0.63
CA ALA A 629 21.63 1.32 -1.71
C ALA A 629 20.72 0.12 -2.00
N GLU A 630 20.63 -0.25 -3.28
CA GLU A 630 19.98 -1.46 -3.75
C GLU A 630 20.56 -2.74 -3.14
N ARG A 631 19.76 -3.81 -3.15
CA ARG A 631 20.23 -5.16 -2.82
C ARG A 631 21.26 -5.61 -3.87
N PRO A 632 22.45 -6.11 -3.45
CA PRO A 632 23.45 -6.62 -4.37
C PRO A 632 22.91 -7.75 -5.26
N SER A 633 23.29 -7.75 -6.54
CA SER A 633 22.95 -8.85 -7.46
C SER A 633 23.53 -10.17 -6.96
N THR A 634 22.70 -11.22 -6.97
CA THR A 634 23.12 -12.59 -6.67
C THR A 634 23.33 -13.44 -7.93
N THR A 635 23.17 -12.87 -9.13
CA THR A 635 23.31 -13.59 -10.41
C THR A 635 24.73 -13.60 -10.93
N THR A 636 25.56 -12.66 -10.50
CA THR A 636 26.98 -12.58 -10.88
C THR A 636 27.86 -13.22 -9.80
N THR A 637 28.90 -13.93 -10.22
CA THR A 637 29.95 -14.42 -9.31
C THR A 637 30.78 -13.28 -8.73
N ASN A 638 30.84 -12.15 -9.44
CA ASN A 638 31.41 -10.91 -8.96
C ASN A 638 30.37 -10.15 -8.13
N TYR A 639 30.65 -10.06 -6.84
CA TYR A 639 29.90 -9.25 -5.90
C TYR A 639 30.33 -7.79 -6.03
N ASN A 640 29.41 -6.91 -6.42
CA ASN A 640 29.62 -5.46 -6.48
C ASN A 640 28.60 -4.76 -5.57
N GLU A 641 29.08 -3.91 -4.65
CA GLU A 641 28.22 -3.17 -3.72
C GLU A 641 27.95 -1.75 -4.24
N SER A 642 26.69 -1.33 -4.13
CA SER A 642 26.28 0.07 -4.13
C SER A 642 26.40 0.61 -2.69
N TYR A 643 26.81 1.89 -2.52
CA TYR A 643 26.94 2.52 -1.20
C TYR A 643 25.76 3.44 -0.91
N SER A 644 25.34 3.49 0.36
CA SER A 644 24.35 4.48 0.83
C SER A 644 25.06 5.80 1.09
N TYR A 645 24.38 6.92 0.82
CA TYR A 645 24.96 8.25 0.97
C TYR A 645 23.97 9.28 1.49
N ILE A 646 24.54 10.33 2.09
CA ILE A 646 23.83 11.57 2.44
C ILE A 646 24.53 12.71 1.72
N ASN A 647 23.77 13.52 0.97
CA ASN A 647 24.33 14.69 0.31
C ASN A 647 23.32 15.85 0.27
N ALA A 648 23.81 17.02 -0.14
CA ALA A 648 23.00 18.22 -0.36
C ALA A 648 22.83 18.55 -1.85
N SER A 649 23.00 17.56 -2.74
CA SER A 649 22.86 17.73 -4.18
C SER A 649 21.41 17.57 -4.61
N ASP A 650 21.12 18.05 -5.82
CA ASP A 650 19.84 17.80 -6.48
C ASP A 650 19.58 16.27 -6.61
N PRO A 651 18.39 15.76 -6.21
CA PRO A 651 18.04 14.34 -6.32
C PRO A 651 18.16 13.78 -7.75
N TYR A 652 17.94 14.59 -8.78
CA TYR A 652 18.04 14.17 -10.19
C TYR A 652 19.47 13.85 -10.63
N ARG A 653 20.48 14.18 -9.81
CA ARG A 653 21.89 13.89 -10.09
C ARG A 653 22.34 12.53 -9.56
N HIS A 654 21.43 11.69 -9.07
CA HIS A 654 21.76 10.38 -8.49
C HIS A 654 22.72 9.57 -9.36
N GLU A 655 22.40 9.40 -10.65
CA GLU A 655 23.23 8.62 -11.59
C GLU A 655 24.64 9.22 -11.73
N ILE A 656 24.76 10.54 -11.77
CA ILE A 656 26.04 11.26 -11.86
C ILE A 656 26.86 11.09 -10.56
N ILE A 657 26.20 11.12 -9.41
CA ILE A 657 26.84 10.92 -8.10
C ILE A 657 27.36 9.49 -8.01
N MET A 658 26.55 8.50 -8.40
CA MET A 658 26.92 7.09 -8.41
C MET A 658 28.10 6.83 -9.35
N ALA A 659 28.09 7.41 -10.55
CA ALA A 659 29.17 7.27 -11.53
C ALA A 659 30.49 7.89 -11.06
N ASN A 660 30.44 9.04 -10.39
CA ASN A 660 31.63 9.79 -10.00
C ASN A 660 32.17 9.43 -8.61
N GLY A 661 31.39 8.77 -7.75
CA GLY A 661 31.80 8.40 -6.40
C GLY A 661 31.96 9.58 -5.43
N ARG A 662 31.57 10.80 -5.81
CA ARG A 662 31.78 12.04 -5.04
C ARG A 662 30.50 12.44 -4.31
N CYS A 663 30.47 12.24 -3.01
CA CYS A 663 29.40 12.71 -2.13
C CYS A 663 29.98 13.28 -0.82
N SER A 664 29.27 14.21 -0.18
CA SER A 664 29.72 14.87 1.04
C SER A 664 29.90 13.89 2.21
N SER A 665 29.06 12.86 2.27
CA SER A 665 29.21 11.74 3.20
C SER A 665 28.67 10.47 2.54
N SER A 666 29.51 9.44 2.45
CA SER A 666 29.10 8.07 2.15
C SER A 666 29.39 7.19 3.34
N SER A 667 28.64 6.10 3.47
CA SER A 667 28.96 5.08 4.44
C SER A 667 28.92 3.72 3.75
N ARG A 668 30.10 3.11 3.64
CA ARG A 668 30.29 1.67 3.34
C ARG A 668 29.91 0.81 4.55
N THR A 669 29.78 1.44 5.72
CA THR A 669 29.36 0.85 7.00
C THR A 669 27.84 0.67 7.11
N PHE A 670 27.03 1.20 6.19
CA PHE A 670 25.67 0.68 6.02
C PHE A 670 25.80 -0.73 5.48
N TYR A 671 25.67 -1.72 6.36
CA TYR A 671 25.81 -3.14 6.03
C TYR A 671 25.13 -3.45 4.71
N ARG A 672 25.89 -3.79 3.65
CA ARG A 672 25.48 -4.58 2.48
C ARG A 672 24.05 -4.35 1.94
N GLY A 673 23.54 -3.12 1.94
CA GLY A 673 22.16 -2.79 1.59
C GLY A 673 21.09 -3.61 2.36
N CYS A 674 19.87 -3.67 1.82
CA CYS A 674 18.84 -4.62 2.27
C CYS A 674 19.24 -6.06 1.85
N ASN A 675 20.18 -6.67 2.58
CA ASN A 675 20.61 -8.06 2.36
C ASN A 675 19.61 -9.11 2.91
N ILE A 676 18.40 -8.69 3.26
CA ILE A 676 17.30 -9.56 3.66
C ILE A 676 16.07 -9.27 2.82
N GLU A 677 15.24 -10.30 2.67
CA GLU A 677 13.93 -10.23 2.02
C GLU A 677 12.87 -9.76 3.04
N GLY A 678 13.22 -8.73 3.82
CA GLY A 678 12.49 -8.21 4.97
C GLY A 678 12.70 -6.70 5.13
N PHE A 679 11.88 -6.07 5.96
CA PHE A 679 11.98 -4.62 6.19
C PHE A 679 13.15 -4.31 7.13
N LEU A 680 13.98 -3.35 6.73
CA LEU A 680 14.93 -2.67 7.62
C LEU A 680 14.31 -1.36 8.12
N THR A 681 14.54 -1.03 9.38
CA THR A 681 14.10 0.24 9.97
C THR A 681 15.24 1.23 9.89
N TYR A 682 15.00 2.41 9.33
CA TYR A 682 15.96 3.49 9.22
C TYR A 682 15.54 4.65 10.11
N CYS A 683 16.53 5.39 10.59
CA CYS A 683 16.38 6.59 11.40
C CYS A 683 17.31 7.67 10.87
N LEU A 684 16.75 8.75 10.33
CA LEU A 684 17.49 9.96 10.00
C LEU A 684 17.30 10.97 11.14
N LYS A 685 18.40 11.28 11.84
CA LYS A 685 18.46 12.32 12.87
C LYS A 685 19.04 13.60 12.27
N ILE A 686 18.34 14.71 12.48
CA ILE A 686 18.79 16.06 12.08
C ILE A 686 18.90 16.90 13.34
N GLU A 687 20.13 17.26 13.69
CA GLU A 687 20.44 18.10 14.84
C GLU A 687 20.43 19.57 14.42
N LYS A 688 19.36 20.28 14.72
CA LYS A 688 19.15 21.64 14.22
C LYS A 688 20.19 22.65 14.70
N LYS A 689 20.74 22.46 15.91
CA LYS A 689 21.75 23.37 16.50
C LYS A 689 23.10 23.28 15.79
N THR A 690 23.50 22.08 15.37
CA THR A 690 24.82 21.80 14.78
C THR A 690 24.76 21.65 13.26
N GLY A 691 23.57 21.41 12.70
CA GLY A 691 23.39 21.02 11.31
C GLY A 691 23.83 19.58 11.03
N GLN A 692 24.16 18.79 12.06
CA GLN A 692 24.61 17.42 11.88
C GLN A 692 23.45 16.53 11.46
N VAL A 693 23.69 15.73 10.42
CA VAL A 693 22.75 14.73 9.91
C VAL A 693 23.36 13.35 10.11
N THR A 694 22.63 12.47 10.81
CA THR A 694 23.06 11.09 11.05
C THR A 694 21.99 10.15 10.55
N LEU A 695 22.35 9.28 9.60
CA LEU A 695 21.53 8.12 9.24
C LEU A 695 21.96 6.93 10.09
N SER A 696 20.99 6.21 10.64
CA SER A 696 21.17 4.96 11.35
C SER A 696 20.12 3.96 10.87
N HIS A 697 20.34 2.67 11.10
CA HIS A 697 19.34 1.65 10.83
C HIS A 697 19.38 0.56 11.91
N ALA A 698 18.29 -0.18 12.00
CA ALA A 698 18.12 -1.34 12.86
C ALA A 698 17.45 -2.46 12.06
N GLY A 699 17.92 -3.69 12.25
CA GLY A 699 17.39 -4.87 11.56
C GLY A 699 18.20 -6.13 11.86
N SER A 700 18.16 -7.09 10.94
CA SER A 700 18.71 -8.44 11.09
C SER A 700 20.24 -8.56 11.23
N ASN A 701 20.96 -7.46 11.39
CA ASN A 701 22.42 -7.43 11.51
C ASN A 701 22.86 -6.67 12.75
#